data_AF-A0A835CSR4-F1
#
_entry.id   AF-A0A835CSR4-F1
#
_cell.length_a   1.000
_cell.length_b   1.000
_cell.length_c   1.000
_cell.angle_alpha   90.00
_cell.angle_beta   90.00
_cell.angle_gamma   90.00
#
_symmetry.space_group_name_H-M   'P 1'
#
loop_
_entity.id
_entity.type
_entity.pdbx_description
1 polymer ?
#
loop_
_entity_poly.entity_id
_entity_poly.type
_entity_poly.pdbx_seq_one_letter_code
_entity_poly.pdbx_strand_id
1 'polypeptide(L)'
;MSQKEILSPEEIIAEVRKFIPESVKKCQRTNIQRVTKGALTLLKNLPGARDAILEYAGKVFFFAVNRQIRHIESYPGSLIPNEVTMDVTVPDIHKALTDIVTENPQAWAPLIASWSLDLMGKISWNFAKRGLPQDATINDYLRHWLSFRTTRILVDLSSKCLNYLSDVESVSCINVFTEGIAIYHPYFDWVAAHVSGIFPSLIINQVLQSGLKDFSITGLQNHPQNTMLNSVVGILENIAGSNFQDIRDALLSLFKFSLDENINDDESMRKQKVSTVPFLLKLASVSQLLLEIITTVVLQTLFPVRPDVIPRLAVFASDWCYYFENKPEILIDLTVRLALSCKHGAWQIINILLDTTLNTSNVGYHGVNAALSVKNVCREILEMILCQADLVMRMEGPHNTDIALLTSIQQDLPLVIPLLLDSHPLRVQTAARLILLLGAHTPKVIISSASYVLRNAQSNYHLAGLVRLVTENIVMFPILKPEPENPFSEHGYLAQAIEQALRDIQTTSEIKTIESEQLFSNLTILLKWENSNKAVILQSKLVSRSIYSNLNQVAVLLMKSNNLNFTHNIAQTLSFLNITENNYIPSVDLTLKLIRSVVRYFFVCIKESNLLKKQRGVKIATHLMTLITSKSSCARVLAIRELLENSLYGEPAKYFGAREKLDTDTKDYLLLQQNHKHGTSVMLAQRHSSVFHAGVIGEGPRRSVPRNNFDNDIISFNSLLLMDAIKACCSNEEINSYPKLDAMSLLLVELVSPDVMYNGLPWPDEEFIKVTVERDLQIRRTFKDIPLLWSLLELTARHRPALAYSSVLLRGIAATVMANWNTNEGTLLVKMMALGQLLPPPLNCLRDVLPILTPSQINTVMKECVWAYMHENVPSPALFTLIEGASIAWRDTDTSLPNSRFTDTLRLILLANIDKTGALYCTLFYKEKKKDAT
;
A
#
# COMPACT_ATOMS: atom_id res chain seq x y z
N MET A 1 57.82 42.45 32.43
CA MET A 1 59.17 43.03 32.66
C MET A 1 60.22 41.96 32.38
N SER A 2 60.75 41.92 31.16
CA SER A 2 62.01 41.25 30.82
C SER A 2 62.92 42.33 30.23
N GLN A 3 64.14 42.46 30.74
CA GLN A 3 65.12 43.43 30.23
C GLN A 3 65.43 43.09 28.77
N LYS A 4 65.25 44.07 27.87
CA LYS A 4 65.76 44.03 26.49
C LYS A 4 67.29 44.06 26.55
N GLU A 5 67.94 42.90 26.47
CA GLU A 5 69.37 42.82 26.17
C GLU A 5 69.57 43.15 24.67
N ILE A 6 69.74 44.44 24.38
CA ILE A 6 70.24 44.90 23.09
C ILE A 6 71.77 44.78 23.16
N LEU A 7 72.32 43.78 22.45
CA LEU A 7 73.77 43.55 22.36
C LEU A 7 74.46 44.73 21.66
N SER A 8 75.69 45.06 22.07
CA SER A 8 76.47 46.13 21.43
C SER A 8 76.91 45.72 20.00
N PRO A 9 77.16 46.67 19.08
CA PRO A 9 77.54 46.37 17.70
C PRO A 9 78.78 45.46 17.56
N GLU A 10 79.73 45.58 18.48
CA GLU A 10 80.95 44.77 18.51
C GLU A 10 80.67 43.32 18.91
N GLU A 11 79.76 43.10 19.85
CA GLU A 11 79.33 41.77 20.30
C GLU A 11 78.51 41.05 19.20
N ILE A 12 77.70 41.79 18.44
CA ILE A 12 76.97 41.25 17.28
C ILE A 12 77.96 40.78 16.20
N ILE A 13 78.97 41.58 15.87
CA ILE A 13 80.00 41.20 14.87
C ILE A 13 80.83 39.99 15.34
N ALA A 14 81.16 39.91 16.62
CA ALA A 14 81.85 38.77 17.20
C ALA A 14 81.03 37.49 17.09
N GLU A 15 79.72 37.57 17.32
CA GLU A 15 78.83 36.41 17.23
C GLU A 15 78.54 36.00 15.78
N VAL A 16 78.46 36.95 14.84
CA VAL A 16 78.38 36.68 13.39
C VAL A 16 79.64 35.94 12.90
N ARG A 17 80.84 36.38 13.31
CA ARG A 17 82.11 35.73 12.94
C ARG A 17 82.24 34.30 13.49
N LYS A 18 81.59 33.99 14.62
CA LYS A 18 81.50 32.63 15.17
C LYS A 18 80.45 31.79 14.46
N PHE A 19 79.31 32.39 14.11
CA PHE A 19 78.19 31.68 13.49
C PHE A 19 78.50 31.21 12.06
N ILE A 20 79.08 32.07 11.21
CA ILE A 20 79.32 31.77 9.77
C ILE A 20 80.15 30.47 9.54
N PRO A 21 81.33 30.26 10.15
CA PRO A 21 82.13 29.06 9.88
C PRO A 21 81.58 27.79 10.53
N GLU A 22 80.82 27.91 11.63
CA GLU A 22 80.23 26.77 12.33
C GLU A 22 78.87 26.35 11.75
N SER A 23 78.10 27.26 11.16
CA SER A 23 76.79 26.96 10.56
C SER A 23 76.87 26.21 9.22
N VAL A 24 78.02 26.28 8.53
CA VAL A 24 78.27 25.58 7.25
C VAL A 24 78.77 24.13 7.46
N LYS A 25 79.34 23.80 8.62
CA LYS A 25 79.83 22.45 8.93
C LYS A 25 78.66 21.48 9.18
N LYS A 26 78.83 20.20 8.82
CA LYS A 26 77.86 19.13 9.14
C LYS A 26 77.63 19.09 10.66
N CYS A 27 76.36 19.07 11.10
CA CYS A 27 75.94 19.10 12.51
C CYS A 27 76.62 18.01 13.39
N GLN A 28 77.10 16.92 12.80
CA GLN A 28 77.87 15.88 13.49
C GLN A 28 79.24 16.35 14.02
N ARG A 29 79.76 17.50 13.57
CA ARG A 29 81.12 17.99 13.88
C ARG A 29 81.12 19.31 14.68
N THR A 30 79.97 19.80 15.12
CA THR A 30 79.83 21.10 15.77
C THR A 30 79.17 20.97 17.15
N ASN A 31 79.47 21.91 18.06
CA ASN A 31 78.76 21.99 19.34
C ASN A 31 77.40 22.67 19.12
N ILE A 32 76.42 21.89 18.66
CA ILE A 32 75.08 22.32 18.23
C ILE A 32 74.45 23.29 19.24
N GLN A 33 74.51 22.98 20.54
CA GLN A 33 73.95 23.83 21.60
C GLN A 33 74.53 25.26 21.65
N ARG A 34 75.85 25.41 21.50
CA ARG A 34 76.51 26.72 21.55
C ARG A 34 76.19 27.56 20.31
N VAL A 35 76.22 26.92 19.14
CA VAL A 35 75.94 27.59 17.85
C VAL A 35 74.46 27.99 17.77
N THR A 36 73.54 27.16 18.26
CA THR A 36 72.12 27.50 18.37
C THR A 36 71.87 28.69 19.29
N LYS A 37 72.51 28.75 20.47
CA LYS A 37 72.38 29.92 21.37
C LYS A 37 72.86 31.21 20.71
N GLY A 38 74.02 31.18 20.04
CA GLY A 38 74.55 32.31 19.27
C GLY A 38 73.63 32.72 18.10
N ALA A 39 73.04 31.75 17.40
CA ALA A 39 72.08 32.00 16.34
C ALA A 39 70.80 32.66 16.85
N LEU A 40 70.27 32.22 18.00
CA LEU A 40 69.07 32.82 18.61
C LEU A 40 69.31 34.24 19.13
N THR A 41 70.51 34.54 19.66
CA THR A 41 70.89 35.90 20.04
C THR A 41 71.05 36.82 18.84
N LEU A 42 71.54 36.30 17.70
CA LEU A 42 71.62 37.04 16.43
C LEU A 42 70.23 37.29 15.83
N LEU A 43 69.30 36.34 15.95
CA LEU A 43 67.94 36.48 15.43
C LEU A 43 67.18 37.65 16.08
N LYS A 44 67.39 37.86 17.38
CA LYS A 44 66.77 38.96 18.15
C LYS A 44 67.37 40.33 17.84
N ASN A 45 68.65 40.40 17.48
CA ASN A 45 69.38 41.66 17.37
C ASN A 45 69.72 42.07 15.92
N LEU A 46 69.67 41.16 14.95
CA LEU A 46 70.07 41.41 13.55
C LEU A 46 69.02 40.90 12.55
N PRO A 47 68.15 41.77 12.00
CA PRO A 47 67.10 41.36 11.06
C PRO A 47 67.63 40.85 9.71
N GLY A 48 68.85 41.23 9.30
CA GLY A 48 69.48 40.74 8.07
C GLY A 48 70.00 39.30 8.14
N ALA A 49 70.11 38.71 9.33
CA ALA A 49 70.58 37.33 9.52
C ALA A 49 69.44 36.30 9.53
N ARG A 50 68.19 36.74 9.36
CA ARG A 50 66.97 35.91 9.45
C ARG A 50 67.05 34.66 8.59
N ASP A 51 67.30 34.81 7.29
CA ASP A 51 67.27 33.69 6.34
C ASP A 51 68.38 32.68 6.62
N ALA A 52 69.60 33.15 6.93
CA ALA A 52 70.72 32.30 7.26
C ALA A 52 70.50 31.51 8.57
N ILE A 53 69.84 32.13 9.56
CA ILE A 53 69.49 31.49 10.83
C ILE A 53 68.37 30.47 10.65
N LEU A 54 67.36 30.77 9.82
CA LEU A 54 66.29 29.83 9.50
C LEU A 54 66.79 28.64 8.66
N GLU A 55 67.73 28.86 7.74
CA GLU A 55 68.39 27.76 7.01
C GLU A 55 69.21 26.87 7.96
N TYR A 56 69.96 27.48 8.89
CA TYR A 56 70.68 26.74 9.93
C TYR A 56 69.74 25.97 10.85
N ALA A 57 68.65 26.59 11.31
CA ALA A 57 67.61 25.93 12.09
C ALA A 57 67.05 24.73 11.30
N GLY A 58 66.74 24.90 10.02
CA GLY A 58 66.32 23.81 9.13
C GLY A 58 67.31 22.64 9.13
N LYS A 59 68.62 22.89 9.03
CA LYS A 59 69.67 21.85 9.11
C LYS A 59 69.66 21.11 10.46
N VAL A 60 69.43 21.82 11.57
CA VAL A 60 69.31 21.21 12.91
C VAL A 60 68.06 20.31 13.00
N PHE A 61 66.91 20.77 12.48
CA PHE A 61 65.67 19.98 12.41
C PHE A 61 65.86 18.73 11.54
N PHE A 62 66.50 18.85 10.36
CA PHE A 62 66.84 17.71 9.50
C PHE A 62 67.71 16.66 10.21
N PHE A 63 68.72 17.12 10.94
CA PHE A 63 69.62 16.25 11.68
C PHE A 63 68.89 15.50 12.81
N ALA A 64 68.02 16.21 13.55
CA ALA A 64 67.19 15.63 14.61
C ALA A 64 66.26 14.52 14.08
N VAL A 65 65.55 14.79 12.97
CA VAL A 65 64.63 13.81 12.36
C VAL A 65 65.38 12.61 11.79
N ASN A 66 66.49 12.81 11.07
CA ASN A 66 67.30 11.70 10.53
C ASN A 66 67.76 10.73 11.64
N ARG A 67 68.11 11.26 12.80
CA ARG A 67 68.55 10.45 13.95
C ARG A 67 67.38 9.69 14.58
N GLN A 68 66.21 10.33 14.72
CA GLN A 68 64.99 9.71 15.22
C GLN A 68 64.53 8.55 14.31
N ILE A 69 64.60 8.73 12.99
CA ILE A 69 64.24 7.70 12.00
C ILE A 69 65.23 6.52 12.03
N ARG A 70 66.55 6.78 12.05
CA ARG A 70 67.57 5.71 12.19
C ARG A 70 67.40 4.90 13.46
N HIS A 71 66.96 5.53 14.54
CA HIS A 71 66.68 4.84 15.79
C HIS A 71 65.50 3.88 15.64
N ILE A 72 64.41 4.32 15.00
CA ILE A 72 63.24 3.46 14.72
C ILE A 72 63.60 2.31 13.76
N GLU A 73 64.43 2.56 12.75
CA GLU A 73 64.91 1.52 11.83
C GLU A 73 65.77 0.46 12.55
N SER A 74 66.54 0.87 13.55
CA SER A 74 67.45 -0.03 14.28
C SER A 74 66.74 -0.79 15.41
N TYR A 75 65.69 -0.21 16.01
CA TYR A 75 64.95 -0.77 17.15
C TYR A 75 63.44 -0.48 17.04
N PRO A 76 62.68 -1.28 16.27
CA PRO A 76 61.23 -1.09 16.15
C PRO A 76 60.53 -1.33 17.50
N GLY A 77 59.77 -0.33 17.98
CA GLY A 77 58.97 -0.43 19.22
C GLY A 77 59.67 0.00 20.52
N SER A 78 60.93 0.43 20.45
CA SER A 78 61.68 0.98 21.60
C SER A 78 61.39 2.48 21.80
N LEU A 79 61.22 2.92 23.05
CA LEU A 79 61.15 4.34 23.41
C LEU A 79 62.44 5.03 22.93
N ILE A 80 62.29 6.12 22.18
CA ILE A 80 63.42 6.91 21.66
C ILE A 80 64.30 7.34 22.86
N PRO A 81 65.62 7.04 22.88
CA PRO A 81 66.49 7.38 23.99
C PRO A 81 66.55 8.90 24.15
N ASN A 82 66.26 9.38 25.36
CA ASN A 82 66.37 10.79 25.74
C ASN A 82 67.85 11.21 25.72
N GLU A 83 68.33 11.70 24.56
CA GLU A 83 69.56 12.48 24.56
C GLU A 83 69.27 13.94 24.88
N VAL A 84 69.76 14.34 26.06
CA VAL A 84 69.65 15.67 26.68
C VAL A 84 70.01 16.81 25.72
N THR A 85 70.86 16.59 24.72
CA THR A 85 71.34 17.65 23.84
C THR A 85 70.29 18.13 22.84
N MET A 86 69.60 17.21 22.15
CA MET A 86 68.59 17.56 21.13
C MET A 86 67.21 17.83 21.73
N ASP A 87 66.91 17.24 22.89
CA ASP A 87 65.72 17.54 23.69
C ASP A 87 65.73 18.95 24.29
N VAL A 88 66.87 19.64 24.30
CA VAL A 88 67.00 21.02 24.75
C VAL A 88 67.10 21.99 23.57
N THR A 89 67.89 21.69 22.54
CA THR A 89 68.13 22.62 21.42
C THR A 89 66.90 22.86 20.54
N VAL A 90 66.13 21.83 20.20
CA VAL A 90 64.94 21.98 19.34
C VAL A 90 63.82 22.75 20.07
N PRO A 91 63.54 22.48 21.36
CA PRO A 91 62.61 23.31 22.14
C PRO A 91 63.10 24.74 22.42
N ASP A 92 64.41 24.97 22.55
CA ASP A 92 64.96 26.32 22.69
C ASP A 92 64.72 27.16 21.43
N ILE A 93 64.88 26.55 20.23
CA ILE A 93 64.53 27.19 18.95
C ILE A 93 63.01 27.44 18.88
N HIS A 94 62.20 26.44 19.28
CA HIS A 94 60.74 26.57 19.32
C HIS A 94 60.28 27.76 20.16
N LYS A 95 60.80 27.86 21.40
CA LYS A 95 60.44 28.93 22.33
C LYS A 95 60.84 30.28 21.78
N ALA A 96 62.08 30.41 21.28
CA ALA A 96 62.56 31.68 20.74
C ALA A 96 61.76 32.15 19.51
N LEU A 97 61.41 31.24 18.59
CA LEU A 97 60.57 31.57 17.44
C LEU A 97 59.14 31.92 17.87
N THR A 98 58.57 31.21 18.84
CA THR A 98 57.22 31.50 19.36
C THR A 98 57.17 32.87 20.03
N ASP A 99 58.15 33.19 20.88
CA ASP A 99 58.23 34.49 21.55
C ASP A 99 58.28 35.64 20.52
N ILE A 100 59.09 35.48 19.46
CA ILE A 100 59.21 36.48 18.38
C ILE A 100 57.89 36.65 17.59
N VAL A 101 57.18 35.55 17.31
CA VAL A 101 55.87 35.60 16.65
C VAL A 101 54.85 36.32 17.53
N THR A 102 54.86 36.10 18.85
CA THR A 102 53.95 36.79 19.77
C THR A 102 54.27 38.29 19.93
N GLU A 103 55.54 38.67 19.79
CA GLU A 103 55.96 40.08 19.88
C GLU A 103 55.61 40.89 18.62
N ASN A 104 55.68 40.29 17.43
CA ASN A 104 55.28 40.93 16.18
C ASN A 104 54.70 39.91 15.17
N PRO A 105 53.39 39.63 15.24
CA PRO A 105 52.77 38.60 14.42
C PRO A 105 52.75 38.94 12.93
N GLN A 106 52.46 40.19 12.54
CA GLN A 106 52.30 40.57 11.13
C GLN A 106 53.57 40.35 10.29
N ALA A 107 54.75 40.61 10.86
CA ALA A 107 56.02 40.49 10.13
C ALA A 107 56.60 39.05 10.15
N TRP A 108 56.38 38.31 11.24
CA TRP A 108 57.05 37.02 11.46
C TRP A 108 56.16 35.81 11.23
N ALA A 109 54.85 35.91 11.46
CA ALA A 109 53.94 34.78 11.26
C ALA A 109 53.93 34.29 9.80
N PRO A 110 53.89 35.15 8.75
CA PRO A 110 53.87 34.65 7.37
C PRO A 110 55.18 33.94 6.98
N LEU A 111 56.30 34.48 7.45
CA LEU A 111 57.64 34.01 7.12
C LEU A 111 58.01 32.72 7.86
N ILE A 112 57.63 32.61 9.14
CA ILE A 112 57.85 31.38 9.92
C ILE A 112 56.87 30.28 9.50
N ALA A 113 55.62 30.62 9.17
CA ALA A 113 54.67 29.66 8.62
C ALA A 113 55.18 29.07 7.29
N SER A 114 55.57 29.90 6.32
CA SER A 114 56.10 29.43 5.03
C SER A 114 57.37 28.60 5.18
N TRP A 115 58.32 29.04 6.01
CA TRP A 115 59.53 28.27 6.32
C TRP A 115 59.22 26.93 6.98
N SER A 116 58.31 26.89 7.96
CA SER A 116 57.96 25.66 8.67
C SER A 116 57.28 24.64 7.76
N LEU A 117 56.38 25.08 6.88
CA LEU A 117 55.67 24.23 5.92
C LEU A 117 56.62 23.69 4.84
N ASP A 118 57.47 24.53 4.27
CA ASP A 118 58.50 24.12 3.30
C ASP A 118 59.52 23.15 3.92
N LEU A 119 59.95 23.40 5.14
CA LEU A 119 60.83 22.50 5.89
C LEU A 119 60.16 21.15 6.15
N MET A 120 58.89 21.12 6.55
CA MET A 120 58.15 19.87 6.73
C MET A 120 58.01 19.09 5.42
N GLY A 121 57.77 19.77 4.29
CA GLY A 121 57.74 19.15 2.96
C GLY A 121 59.07 18.53 2.55
N LYS A 122 60.19 19.25 2.76
CA LYS A 122 61.52 18.72 2.46
C LYS A 122 61.92 17.57 3.40
N ILE A 123 61.49 17.60 4.68
CA ILE A 123 61.71 16.51 5.63
C ILE A 123 60.92 15.28 5.19
N SER A 124 59.63 15.42 4.90
CA SER A 124 58.81 14.29 4.51
C SER A 124 59.26 13.66 3.20
N TRP A 125 59.69 14.47 2.21
CA TRP A 125 60.23 13.98 0.94
C TRP A 125 61.54 13.21 1.10
N ASN A 126 62.52 13.77 1.84
CA ASN A 126 63.85 13.18 1.95
C ASN A 126 63.88 11.88 2.75
N PHE A 127 62.92 11.69 3.66
CA PHE A 127 62.80 10.50 4.49
C PHE A 127 61.61 9.61 4.13
N ALA A 128 60.88 9.95 3.06
CA ALA A 128 59.70 9.25 2.54
C ALA A 128 59.85 7.72 2.44
N LYS A 129 61.01 7.23 2.03
CA LYS A 129 61.28 5.81 1.75
C LYS A 129 61.84 5.04 2.96
N ARG A 130 61.88 5.66 4.14
CA ARG A 130 62.58 5.14 5.33
C ARG A 130 61.62 5.07 6.51
N GLY A 131 61.29 3.86 6.95
CA GLY A 131 60.56 3.61 8.20
C GLY A 131 59.08 3.22 8.10
N LEU A 132 58.45 3.29 6.92
CA LEU A 132 57.04 2.88 6.70
C LEU A 132 56.91 1.94 5.49
N PRO A 133 55.96 0.99 5.50
CA PRO A 133 55.68 0.11 4.37
C PRO A 133 55.10 0.90 3.19
N GLN A 134 55.29 0.37 1.96
CA GLN A 134 54.94 1.03 0.70
C GLN A 134 53.42 1.27 0.55
N ASP A 135 52.58 0.58 1.33
CA ASP A 135 51.12 0.68 1.35
C ASP A 135 50.54 1.41 2.59
N ALA A 136 51.36 2.22 3.28
CA ALA A 136 50.91 2.93 4.50
C ALA A 136 49.79 3.95 4.22
N THR A 137 48.76 3.97 5.07
CA THR A 137 47.65 4.94 4.97
C THR A 137 48.08 6.31 5.51
N ILE A 138 47.37 7.39 5.15
CA ILE A 138 47.65 8.74 5.69
C ILE A 138 47.58 8.77 7.22
N ASN A 139 46.72 7.95 7.83
CA ASN A 139 46.65 7.82 9.29
C ASN A 139 47.90 7.20 9.90
N ASP A 140 48.56 6.29 9.18
CA ASP A 140 49.83 5.71 9.60
C ASP A 140 50.96 6.73 9.47
N TYR A 141 50.97 7.53 8.40
CA TYR A 141 51.88 8.67 8.25
C TYR A 141 51.67 9.72 9.35
N LEU A 142 50.43 10.10 9.65
CA LEU A 142 50.09 11.02 10.75
C LEU A 142 50.63 10.50 12.08
N ARG A 143 50.36 9.24 12.43
CA ARG A 143 50.84 8.62 13.68
C ARG A 143 52.35 8.54 13.72
N HIS A 144 52.99 8.16 12.62
CA HIS A 144 54.43 8.05 12.51
C HIS A 144 55.12 9.41 12.69
N TRP A 145 54.71 10.41 11.92
CA TRP A 145 55.32 11.74 11.98
C TRP A 145 55.00 12.47 13.28
N LEU A 146 53.79 12.35 13.84
CA LEU A 146 53.46 12.98 15.12
C LEU A 146 54.10 12.27 16.33
N SER A 147 54.62 11.05 16.18
CA SER A 147 55.38 10.40 17.25
C SER A 147 56.66 11.19 17.59
N PHE A 148 57.30 11.78 16.58
CA PHE A 148 58.50 12.58 16.76
C PHE A 148 58.18 13.92 17.43
N ARG A 149 58.97 14.28 18.45
CA ARG A 149 58.84 15.58 19.13
C ARG A 149 59.21 16.76 18.21
N THR A 150 60.17 16.52 17.33
CA THR A 150 60.74 17.51 16.40
C THR A 150 59.71 18.03 15.38
N THR A 151 58.94 17.12 14.79
CA THR A 151 57.88 17.44 13.83
C THR A 151 56.66 18.03 14.52
N ARG A 152 56.28 17.55 15.72
CA ARG A 152 55.22 18.18 16.54
C ARG A 152 55.50 19.65 16.83
N ILE A 153 56.76 20.00 17.08
CA ILE A 153 57.19 21.39 17.27
C ILE A 153 57.00 22.23 16.01
N LEU A 154 57.35 21.70 14.83
CA LEU A 154 57.14 22.41 13.55
C LEU A 154 55.65 22.60 13.25
N VAL A 155 54.84 21.59 13.54
CA VAL A 155 53.39 21.65 13.38
C VAL A 155 52.77 22.67 14.34
N ASP A 156 53.18 22.70 15.62
CA ASP A 156 52.73 23.68 16.62
C ASP A 156 53.10 25.12 16.21
N LEU A 157 54.33 25.33 15.72
CA LEU A 157 54.75 26.63 15.16
C LEU A 157 53.86 27.05 13.99
N SER A 158 53.62 26.15 13.03
CA SER A 158 52.77 26.46 11.88
C SER A 158 51.33 26.79 12.29
N SER A 159 50.76 26.04 13.24
CA SER A 159 49.40 26.26 13.75
C SER A 159 49.26 27.58 14.50
N LYS A 160 50.21 27.90 15.38
CA LYS A 160 50.26 29.19 16.10
C LYS A 160 50.41 30.36 15.14
N CYS A 161 51.28 30.25 14.14
CA CYS A 161 51.45 31.32 13.14
C CYS A 161 50.15 31.53 12.34
N LEU A 162 49.50 30.46 11.90
CA LEU A 162 48.23 30.53 11.14
C LEU A 162 47.09 31.18 11.96
N ASN A 163 47.05 31.01 13.29
CA ASN A 163 46.07 31.67 14.16
C ASN A 163 46.19 33.20 14.20
N TYR A 164 47.37 33.76 13.92
CA TYR A 164 47.62 35.20 14.01
C TYR A 164 47.52 35.93 12.67
N LEU A 165 47.27 35.22 11.56
CA LEU A 165 47.22 35.81 10.22
C LEU A 165 45.82 36.35 9.91
N SER A 166 45.78 37.51 9.25
CA SER A 166 44.56 38.04 8.61
C SER A 166 44.30 37.37 7.25
N ASP A 167 43.07 37.44 6.72
CA ASP A 167 42.65 36.82 5.45
C ASP A 167 43.51 37.22 4.23
N VAL A 168 44.22 38.35 4.28
CA VAL A 168 45.08 38.84 3.19
C VAL A 168 46.52 38.32 3.33
N GLU A 169 47.04 38.23 4.55
CA GLU A 169 48.41 37.75 4.83
C GLU A 169 48.50 36.23 4.73
N SER A 170 47.37 35.53 4.98
CA SER A 170 47.24 34.08 4.81
C SER A 170 47.50 33.63 3.38
N VAL A 171 47.19 34.45 2.37
CA VAL A 171 47.33 34.10 0.93
C VAL A 171 48.77 33.72 0.56
N SER A 172 49.76 34.44 1.10
CA SER A 172 51.17 34.15 0.82
C SER A 172 51.63 32.80 1.39
N CYS A 173 51.18 32.46 2.60
CA CYS A 173 51.44 31.16 3.23
C CYS A 173 50.67 30.03 2.55
N ILE A 174 49.43 30.31 2.13
CA ILE A 174 48.57 29.39 1.40
C ILE A 174 49.19 29.02 0.04
N ASN A 175 49.84 29.96 -0.64
CA ASN A 175 50.56 29.67 -1.90
C ASN A 175 51.73 28.69 -1.66
N VAL A 176 52.55 28.93 -0.63
CA VAL A 176 53.65 28.00 -0.28
C VAL A 176 53.12 26.63 0.16
N PHE A 177 51.98 26.61 0.86
CA PHE A 177 51.31 25.38 1.26
C PHE A 177 50.76 24.59 0.07
N THR A 178 50.09 25.26 -0.87
CA THR A 178 49.53 24.65 -2.09
C THR A 178 50.62 24.19 -3.06
N GLU A 179 51.69 24.96 -3.22
CA GLU A 179 52.91 24.54 -3.93
C GLU A 179 53.55 23.33 -3.23
N GLY A 180 53.60 23.33 -1.90
CA GLY A 180 54.09 22.20 -1.10
C GLY A 180 53.29 20.91 -1.31
N ILE A 181 51.96 21.01 -1.41
CA ILE A 181 51.09 19.88 -1.77
C ILE A 181 51.40 19.41 -3.19
N ALA A 182 51.53 20.31 -4.16
CA ALA A 182 51.80 19.93 -5.56
C ALA A 182 53.18 19.27 -5.74
N ILE A 183 54.20 19.72 -4.99
CA ILE A 183 55.60 19.28 -5.16
C ILE A 183 55.93 18.04 -4.34
N TYR A 184 55.43 17.92 -3.10
CA TYR A 184 55.85 16.90 -2.14
C TYR A 184 54.82 15.79 -1.89
N HIS A 185 53.72 15.78 -2.63
CA HIS A 185 52.74 14.69 -2.64
C HIS A 185 53.36 13.33 -3.07
N PRO A 186 53.04 12.16 -2.46
CA PRO A 186 52.10 11.86 -1.36
C PRO A 186 52.64 12.03 0.06
N TYR A 187 53.90 12.40 0.22
CA TYR A 187 54.56 12.38 1.53
C TYR A 187 54.23 13.60 2.40
N PHE A 188 53.62 14.62 1.83
CA PHE A 188 53.17 15.83 2.54
C PHE A 188 51.69 15.78 2.99
N ASP A 189 50.95 14.75 2.57
CA ASP A 189 49.50 14.62 2.78
C ASP A 189 49.10 14.61 4.25
N TRP A 190 49.96 14.09 5.14
CA TRP A 190 49.73 14.10 6.58
C TRP A 190 49.79 15.52 7.17
N VAL A 191 50.68 16.38 6.67
CA VAL A 191 50.73 17.80 7.08
C VAL A 191 49.45 18.47 6.63
N ALA A 192 49.03 18.21 5.39
CA ALA A 192 47.80 18.76 4.85
C ALA A 192 46.58 18.33 5.67
N ALA A 193 46.46 17.04 6.00
CA ALA A 193 45.37 16.51 6.84
C ALA A 193 45.36 17.09 8.27
N HIS A 194 46.53 17.28 8.90
CA HIS A 194 46.60 17.85 10.24
C HIS A 194 46.25 19.34 10.27
N VAL A 195 46.81 20.15 9.35
CA VAL A 195 46.56 21.59 9.33
C VAL A 195 45.12 21.90 8.90
N SER A 196 44.55 21.15 7.96
CA SER A 196 43.14 21.27 7.57
C SER A 196 42.15 20.80 8.63
N GLY A 197 42.55 19.91 9.55
CA GLY A 197 41.77 19.60 10.74
C GLY A 197 41.66 20.79 11.72
N ILE A 198 42.66 21.67 11.75
CA ILE A 198 42.69 22.85 12.63
C ILE A 198 42.03 24.07 11.96
N PHE A 199 42.22 24.25 10.65
CA PHE A 199 41.67 25.38 9.88
C PHE A 199 40.92 24.90 8.61
N PRO A 200 39.73 24.29 8.76
CA PRO A 200 39.01 23.65 7.66
C PRO A 200 38.54 24.64 6.57
N SER A 201 37.92 25.76 6.95
CA SER A 201 37.29 26.70 6.02
C SER A 201 38.28 27.35 5.02
N LEU A 202 39.51 27.62 5.46
CA LEU A 202 40.57 28.21 4.64
C LEU A 202 41.26 27.18 3.74
N ILE A 203 41.46 25.96 4.23
CA ILE A 203 42.37 25.00 3.59
C ILE A 203 41.64 24.03 2.66
N ILE A 204 40.41 23.62 2.98
CA ILE A 204 39.65 22.68 2.15
C ILE A 204 39.45 23.24 0.73
N ASN A 205 39.11 24.52 0.61
CA ASN A 205 38.97 25.21 -0.68
C ASN A 205 40.26 25.17 -1.50
N GLN A 206 41.40 25.32 -0.83
CA GLN A 206 42.72 25.38 -1.47
C GLN A 206 43.21 24.00 -1.92
N VAL A 207 42.96 22.97 -1.11
CA VAL A 207 43.26 21.56 -1.47
C VAL A 207 42.42 21.14 -2.69
N LEU A 208 41.14 21.50 -2.74
CA LEU A 208 40.27 21.26 -3.88
C LEU A 208 40.73 22.04 -5.13
N GLN A 209 41.12 23.31 -4.98
CA GLN A 209 41.64 24.11 -6.09
C GLN A 209 42.98 23.59 -6.63
N SER A 210 43.90 23.13 -5.76
CA SER A 210 45.15 22.51 -6.20
C SER A 210 44.88 21.22 -6.96
N GLY A 211 43.91 20.41 -6.51
CA GLY A 211 43.50 19.19 -7.20
C GLY A 211 42.85 19.46 -8.55
N LEU A 212 42.02 20.50 -8.63
CA LEU A 212 41.41 20.93 -9.88
C LEU A 212 42.45 21.43 -10.89
N LYS A 213 43.44 22.22 -10.43
CA LYS A 213 44.53 22.74 -11.27
C LYS A 213 45.33 21.59 -11.88
N ASP A 214 45.76 20.62 -11.07
CA ASP A 214 46.48 19.45 -11.56
C ASP A 214 45.61 18.62 -12.53
N PHE A 215 44.36 18.34 -12.16
CA PHE A 215 43.44 17.60 -13.03
C PHE A 215 43.19 18.30 -14.38
N SER A 216 43.11 19.62 -14.41
CA SER A 216 42.91 20.40 -15.63
C SER A 216 44.10 20.31 -16.61
N ILE A 217 45.31 20.07 -16.09
CA ILE A 217 46.56 19.96 -16.87
C ILE A 217 46.85 18.51 -17.27
N THR A 218 46.63 17.57 -16.35
CA THR A 218 47.14 16.19 -16.44
C THR A 218 46.08 15.18 -16.93
N GLY A 219 44.82 15.59 -17.03
CA GLY A 219 43.62 14.74 -17.21
C GLY A 219 43.52 13.81 -18.44
N LEU A 220 44.56 13.69 -19.27
CA LEU A 220 44.63 12.78 -20.41
C LEU A 220 45.47 11.52 -20.16
N GLN A 221 46.41 11.56 -19.21
CA GLN A 221 47.38 10.49 -19.07
C GLN A 221 46.93 9.57 -17.94
N ASN A 222 46.51 8.35 -18.31
CA ASN A 222 46.47 7.19 -17.42
C ASN A 222 47.90 6.85 -16.93
N HIS A 223 48.53 7.78 -16.22
CA HIS A 223 49.70 7.50 -15.41
C HIS A 223 49.25 6.62 -14.23
N PRO A 224 50.15 5.74 -13.73
CA PRO A 224 49.77 4.68 -12.80
C PRO A 224 49.21 5.32 -11.52
N GLN A 225 47.88 5.35 -11.41
CA GLN A 225 47.09 5.97 -10.36
C GLN A 225 47.32 7.49 -10.23
N ASN A 226 46.27 8.30 -10.39
CA ASN A 226 46.31 9.74 -10.06
C ASN A 226 46.61 9.91 -8.56
N THR A 227 47.89 9.90 -8.21
CA THR A 227 48.38 9.95 -6.84
C THR A 227 47.83 11.19 -6.13
N MET A 228 47.82 12.33 -6.82
CA MET A 228 47.29 13.60 -6.30
C MET A 228 45.79 13.51 -6.01
N LEU A 229 44.99 12.89 -6.89
CA LEU A 229 43.56 12.70 -6.61
C LEU A 229 43.35 11.80 -5.37
N ASN A 230 44.12 10.70 -5.27
CA ASN A 230 44.07 9.82 -4.10
C ASN A 230 44.52 10.54 -2.81
N SER A 231 45.44 11.51 -2.93
CA SER A 231 45.81 12.45 -1.87
C SER A 231 44.64 13.24 -1.37
N VAL A 232 43.98 13.94 -2.30
CA VAL A 232 42.90 14.89 -2.00
C VAL A 232 41.77 14.13 -1.36
N VAL A 233 41.45 12.95 -1.90
CA VAL A 233 40.47 12.04 -1.33
C VAL A 233 40.88 11.63 0.09
N GLY A 234 42.10 11.12 0.29
CA GLY A 234 42.55 10.66 1.59
C GLY A 234 42.66 11.78 2.64
N ILE A 235 43.02 12.99 2.24
CA ILE A 235 43.02 14.19 3.10
C ILE A 235 41.58 14.50 3.51
N LEU A 236 40.66 14.62 2.55
CA LEU A 236 39.27 14.96 2.82
C LEU A 236 38.56 13.88 3.65
N GLU A 237 38.78 12.58 3.37
CA GLU A 237 38.20 11.47 4.12
C GLU A 237 38.57 11.49 5.60
N ASN A 238 39.83 11.79 5.93
CA ASN A 238 40.28 11.88 7.32
C ASN A 238 39.59 13.03 8.09
N ILE A 239 39.25 14.13 7.42
CA ILE A 239 38.69 15.33 8.05
C ILE A 239 37.16 15.29 8.06
N ALA A 240 36.56 14.55 7.13
CA ALA A 240 35.13 14.60 6.88
C ALA A 240 34.26 14.13 8.06
N GLY A 241 34.82 13.31 8.96
CA GLY A 241 34.13 12.94 10.20
C GLY A 241 33.88 14.12 11.15
N SER A 242 34.74 15.15 11.14
CA SER A 242 34.63 16.32 12.02
C SER A 242 34.08 17.57 11.33
N ASN A 243 34.39 17.79 10.04
CA ASN A 243 34.12 19.04 9.34
C ASN A 243 33.25 18.84 8.08
N PHE A 244 32.18 18.06 8.18
CA PHE A 244 31.30 17.72 7.05
C PHE A 244 30.68 18.95 6.36
N GLN A 245 30.23 19.95 7.14
CA GLN A 245 29.58 21.15 6.57
C GLN A 245 30.58 22.04 5.80
N ASP A 246 31.81 22.19 6.31
CA ASP A 246 32.83 22.99 5.62
C ASP A 246 33.22 22.37 4.27
N ILE A 247 33.32 21.03 4.21
CA ILE A 247 33.57 20.31 2.95
C ILE A 247 32.40 20.48 1.99
N ARG A 248 31.16 20.40 2.48
CA ARG A 248 29.96 20.61 1.69
C ARG A 248 29.91 22.03 1.10
N ASP A 249 30.16 23.06 1.91
CA ASP A 249 30.13 24.46 1.47
C ASP A 249 31.25 24.75 0.46
N ALA A 250 32.45 24.19 0.68
CA ALA A 250 33.56 24.28 -0.26
C ALA A 250 33.23 23.63 -1.62
N LEU A 251 32.72 22.39 -1.62
CA LEU A 251 32.32 21.69 -2.85
C LEU A 251 31.16 22.40 -3.56
N LEU A 252 30.22 22.98 -2.81
CA LEU A 252 29.12 23.76 -3.36
C LEU A 252 29.62 25.06 -3.99
N SER A 253 30.59 25.73 -3.37
CA SER A 253 31.25 26.91 -3.96
C SER A 253 31.98 26.55 -5.26
N LEU A 254 32.66 25.40 -5.30
CA LEU A 254 33.35 24.90 -6.48
C LEU A 254 32.36 24.53 -7.60
N PHE A 255 31.24 23.90 -7.26
CA PHE A 255 30.19 23.60 -8.24
C PHE A 255 29.55 24.89 -8.79
N LYS A 256 29.27 25.88 -7.94
CA LYS A 256 28.80 27.20 -8.39
C LYS A 256 29.82 27.92 -9.27
N PHE A 257 31.12 27.80 -8.97
CA PHE A 257 32.19 28.34 -9.81
C PHE A 257 32.18 27.75 -11.23
N SER A 258 31.81 26.48 -11.38
CA SER A 258 31.66 25.86 -12.72
C SER A 258 30.49 26.41 -13.53
N LEU A 259 29.46 26.96 -12.87
CA LEU A 259 28.25 27.50 -13.49
C LEU A 259 28.32 29.01 -13.79
N ASP A 260 29.40 29.69 -13.40
CA ASP A 260 29.53 31.15 -13.54
C ASP A 260 30.07 31.54 -14.92
N GLU A 261 29.28 32.30 -15.70
CA GLU A 261 29.60 32.73 -17.07
C GLU A 261 30.25 34.12 -17.08
N ASN A 262 31.50 34.22 -16.63
CA ASN A 262 32.25 35.49 -16.70
C ASN A 262 33.01 35.60 -18.03
N ILE A 263 32.72 36.65 -18.78
CA ILE A 263 33.26 36.90 -20.13
C ILE A 263 34.76 37.24 -20.11
N ASN A 264 35.31 37.63 -18.95
CA ASN A 264 36.69 38.09 -18.77
C ASN A 264 37.67 37.01 -18.26
N ASP A 265 37.30 35.73 -18.32
CA ASP A 265 38.13 34.66 -17.75
C ASP A 265 39.32 34.27 -18.65
N ASP A 266 40.50 34.14 -18.03
CA ASP A 266 41.71 33.61 -18.66
C ASP A 266 41.50 32.18 -19.20
N GLU A 267 42.28 31.81 -20.23
CA GLU A 267 42.30 30.44 -20.81
C GLU A 267 42.44 29.33 -19.76
N SER A 268 43.26 29.55 -18.74
CA SER A 268 43.49 28.61 -17.63
C SER A 268 42.27 28.50 -16.71
N MET A 269 41.60 29.62 -16.40
CA MET A 269 40.38 29.66 -15.60
C MET A 269 39.22 28.97 -16.33
N ARG A 270 39.10 29.18 -17.64
CA ARG A 270 38.08 28.53 -18.47
C ARG A 270 38.26 27.00 -18.49
N LYS A 271 39.50 26.52 -18.63
CA LYS A 271 39.81 25.08 -18.54
C LYS A 271 39.48 24.51 -17.17
N GLN A 272 39.78 25.23 -16.08
CA GLN A 272 39.43 24.82 -14.72
C GLN A 272 37.91 24.75 -14.51
N LYS A 273 37.14 25.71 -15.04
CA LYS A 273 35.68 25.69 -14.97
C LYS A 273 35.09 24.46 -15.67
N VAL A 274 35.56 24.17 -16.89
CA VAL A 274 35.11 22.99 -17.66
C VAL A 274 35.51 21.68 -16.98
N SER A 275 36.72 21.60 -16.40
CA SER A 275 37.21 20.38 -15.75
C SER A 275 36.61 20.12 -14.37
N THR A 276 35.86 21.08 -13.80
CA THR A 276 35.32 20.98 -12.43
C THR A 276 34.34 19.83 -12.25
N VAL A 277 33.38 19.65 -13.18
CA VAL A 277 32.39 18.57 -13.07
C VAL A 277 33.02 17.18 -13.25
N PRO A 278 33.87 16.94 -14.29
CA PRO A 278 34.64 15.70 -14.39
C PRO A 278 35.49 15.39 -13.14
N PHE A 279 36.12 16.41 -12.56
CA PHE A 279 36.91 16.29 -11.33
C PHE A 279 36.03 15.85 -10.15
N LEU A 280 34.86 16.47 -9.95
CA LEU A 280 33.91 16.10 -8.90
C LEU A 280 33.37 14.66 -9.08
N LEU A 281 33.02 14.26 -10.30
CA LEU A 281 32.58 12.89 -10.59
C LEU A 281 33.70 11.87 -10.32
N LYS A 282 34.94 12.22 -10.63
CA LYS A 282 36.09 11.34 -10.35
C LYS A 282 36.36 11.25 -8.84
N LEU A 283 36.28 12.34 -8.10
CA LEU A 283 36.36 12.33 -6.63
C LEU A 283 35.30 11.43 -6.01
N ALA A 284 34.05 11.56 -6.46
CA ALA A 284 32.93 10.73 -6.02
C ALA A 284 33.15 9.23 -6.31
N SER A 285 33.87 8.90 -7.39
CA SER A 285 34.16 7.50 -7.76
C SER A 285 35.21 6.82 -6.89
N VAL A 286 36.05 7.59 -6.18
CA VAL A 286 37.13 7.06 -5.35
C VAL A 286 36.70 6.91 -3.90
N SER A 287 35.79 7.77 -3.41
CA SER A 287 35.33 7.76 -2.02
C SER A 287 33.82 7.78 -1.88
N GLN A 288 33.29 6.80 -1.13
CA GLN A 288 31.88 6.69 -0.79
C GLN A 288 31.38 7.84 0.12
N LEU A 289 32.25 8.34 0.99
CA LEU A 289 31.91 9.44 1.91
C LEU A 289 31.83 10.76 1.14
N LEU A 290 32.77 11.00 0.21
CA LEU A 290 32.70 12.16 -0.67
C LEU A 290 31.52 12.09 -1.63
N LEU A 291 31.18 10.90 -2.14
CA LEU A 291 29.96 10.71 -2.92
C LEU A 291 28.73 11.20 -2.15
N GLU A 292 28.57 10.81 -0.88
CA GLU A 292 27.45 11.25 -0.05
C GLU A 292 27.39 12.78 0.08
N ILE A 293 28.53 13.44 0.35
CA ILE A 293 28.60 14.90 0.41
C ILE A 293 28.23 15.52 -0.94
N ILE A 294 28.82 15.03 -2.03
CA ILE A 294 28.60 15.55 -3.39
C ILE A 294 27.13 15.38 -3.78
N THR A 295 26.50 14.25 -3.46
CA THR A 295 25.06 14.05 -3.72
C THR A 295 24.23 15.09 -2.99
N THR A 296 24.53 15.40 -1.72
CA THR A 296 23.81 16.48 -1.00
C THR A 296 24.03 17.87 -1.61
N VAL A 297 25.24 18.15 -2.11
CA VAL A 297 25.56 19.41 -2.81
C VAL A 297 24.78 19.52 -4.12
N VAL A 298 24.79 18.46 -4.92
CA VAL A 298 24.07 18.38 -6.19
C VAL A 298 22.56 18.52 -5.97
N LEU A 299 22.02 17.87 -4.94
CA LEU A 299 20.60 18.03 -4.59
C LEU A 299 20.30 19.43 -4.08
N GLN A 300 21.14 20.06 -3.26
CA GLN A 300 20.90 21.43 -2.79
C GLN A 300 21.03 22.49 -3.90
N THR A 301 21.77 22.22 -4.97
CA THR A 301 21.86 23.14 -6.11
C THR A 301 20.75 22.91 -7.13
N LEU A 302 20.37 21.65 -7.37
CA LEU A 302 19.34 21.29 -8.36
C LEU A 302 17.91 21.33 -7.80
N PHE A 303 17.69 21.07 -6.51
CA PHE A 303 16.35 20.97 -5.92
C PHE A 303 15.69 22.32 -5.59
N PRO A 304 16.40 23.35 -5.08
CA PRO A 304 15.79 24.64 -4.77
C PRO A 304 15.91 25.68 -5.91
N VAL A 305 16.70 25.47 -6.97
CA VAL A 305 17.01 26.52 -7.95
C VAL A 305 17.15 26.01 -9.40
N ARG A 306 16.18 26.39 -10.23
CA ARG A 306 16.18 26.50 -11.70
C ARG A 306 16.23 25.21 -12.56
N PRO A 307 15.15 24.94 -13.34
CA PRO A 307 15.16 23.97 -14.45
C PRO A 307 16.25 24.22 -15.52
N ASP A 308 16.89 25.39 -15.47
CA ASP A 308 17.82 25.88 -16.49
C ASP A 308 19.26 25.36 -16.30
N VAL A 309 19.59 24.73 -15.16
CA VAL A 309 20.97 24.32 -14.84
C VAL A 309 21.41 23.11 -15.67
N ILE A 310 20.55 22.11 -15.87
CA ILE A 310 20.90 20.89 -16.63
C ILE A 310 21.14 21.21 -18.12
N PRO A 311 20.31 22.02 -18.81
CA PRO A 311 20.62 22.49 -20.16
C PRO A 311 21.92 23.29 -20.26
N ARG A 312 22.28 24.09 -19.24
CA ARG A 312 23.57 24.83 -19.20
C ARG A 312 24.76 23.89 -19.07
N LEU A 313 24.65 22.89 -18.19
CA LEU A 313 25.66 21.84 -18.04
C LEU A 313 25.86 21.04 -19.33
N ALA A 314 24.79 20.80 -20.10
CA ALA A 314 24.86 20.08 -21.36
C ALA A 314 25.73 20.77 -22.42
N VAL A 315 25.90 22.09 -22.36
CA VAL A 315 26.78 22.84 -23.27
C VAL A 315 28.25 22.41 -23.09
N PHE A 316 28.65 22.09 -21.86
CA PHE A 316 30.02 21.68 -21.52
C PHE A 316 30.26 20.17 -21.69
N ALA A 317 29.22 19.38 -22.00
CA ALA A 317 29.31 17.92 -22.04
C ALA A 317 30.27 17.39 -23.12
N SER A 318 30.36 18.06 -24.28
CA SER A 318 31.34 17.69 -25.32
C SER A 318 32.77 17.85 -24.82
N ASP A 319 33.02 18.90 -24.04
CA ASP A 319 34.35 19.22 -23.53
C ASP A 319 34.71 18.30 -22.35
N TRP A 320 33.72 17.82 -21.60
CA TRP A 320 33.93 16.82 -20.56
C TRP A 320 34.41 15.47 -21.12
N CYS A 321 33.97 15.11 -22.33
CA CYS A 321 34.38 13.85 -22.96
C CYS A 321 35.90 13.77 -23.16
N TYR A 322 36.58 14.92 -23.29
CA TYR A 322 38.04 15.01 -23.36
C TYR A 322 38.75 14.33 -22.19
N TYR A 323 38.19 14.44 -20.98
CA TYR A 323 38.75 13.87 -19.74
C TYR A 323 38.42 12.38 -19.55
N PHE A 324 37.61 11.79 -20.45
CA PHE A 324 37.20 10.38 -20.42
C PHE A 324 37.51 9.68 -21.74
N GLU A 325 38.75 9.83 -22.23
CA GLU A 325 39.25 9.20 -23.47
C GLU A 325 38.45 9.55 -24.75
N ASN A 326 37.76 10.70 -24.77
CA ASN A 326 36.83 11.11 -25.83
C ASN A 326 35.65 10.14 -26.06
N LYS A 327 35.31 9.30 -25.08
CA LYS A 327 34.19 8.36 -25.17
C LYS A 327 33.05 8.77 -24.24
N PRO A 328 31.87 9.16 -24.77
CA PRO A 328 30.73 9.55 -23.94
C PRO A 328 30.19 8.40 -23.09
N GLU A 329 30.35 7.16 -23.56
CA GLU A 329 29.92 5.94 -22.85
C GLU A 329 30.56 5.81 -21.46
N ILE A 330 31.84 6.19 -21.31
CA ILE A 330 32.56 6.10 -20.03
C ILE A 330 31.99 7.08 -19.02
N LEU A 331 31.63 8.29 -19.46
CA LEU A 331 30.99 9.29 -18.62
C LEU A 331 29.60 8.81 -18.17
N ILE A 332 28.81 8.26 -19.10
CA ILE A 332 27.49 7.70 -18.78
C ILE A 332 27.64 6.55 -17.78
N ASP A 333 28.50 5.57 -18.03
CA ASP A 333 28.70 4.43 -17.14
C ASP A 333 29.20 4.86 -15.75
N LEU A 334 30.09 5.85 -15.67
CA LEU A 334 30.51 6.44 -14.40
C LEU A 334 29.32 7.06 -13.65
N THR A 335 28.50 7.87 -14.33
CA THR A 335 27.32 8.49 -13.69
C THR A 335 26.31 7.46 -13.21
N VAL A 336 26.09 6.38 -13.96
CA VAL A 336 25.19 5.30 -13.57
C VAL A 336 25.74 4.57 -12.35
N ARG A 337 27.05 4.24 -12.34
CA ARG A 337 27.70 3.58 -11.20
C ARG A 337 27.63 4.42 -9.93
N LEU A 338 27.87 5.73 -10.04
CA LEU A 338 27.74 6.66 -8.92
C LEU A 338 26.31 6.75 -8.42
N ALA A 339 25.31 6.76 -9.32
CA ALA A 339 23.91 6.75 -8.94
C ALA A 339 23.53 5.48 -8.18
N LEU A 340 24.01 4.30 -8.61
CA LEU A 340 23.78 3.02 -7.94
C LEU A 340 24.39 2.97 -6.52
N SER A 341 25.52 3.65 -6.31
CA SER A 341 26.20 3.72 -5.01
C SER A 341 25.66 4.82 -4.07
N CYS A 342 24.64 5.59 -4.46
CA CYS A 342 24.06 6.63 -3.61
C CYS A 342 23.27 6.04 -2.43
N LYS A 343 23.66 6.35 -1.19
CA LYS A 343 22.96 5.91 0.05
C LYS A 343 21.80 6.80 0.47
N HIS A 344 21.84 8.08 0.07
CA HIS A 344 20.83 9.08 0.42
C HIS A 344 20.47 9.88 -0.82
N GLY A 345 19.21 10.29 -0.95
CA GLY A 345 18.80 11.22 -2.00
C GLY A 345 18.58 10.59 -3.39
N ALA A 346 18.52 9.25 -3.49
CA ALA A 346 18.45 8.58 -4.78
C ALA A 346 17.12 8.84 -5.51
N TRP A 347 16.01 8.92 -4.78
CA TRP A 347 14.70 9.24 -5.34
C TRP A 347 14.70 10.63 -6.01
N GLN A 348 15.35 11.62 -5.39
CA GLN A 348 15.43 12.99 -5.88
C GLN A 348 16.22 13.05 -7.18
N ILE A 349 17.31 12.27 -7.33
CA ILE A 349 18.06 12.15 -8.59
C ILE A 349 17.16 11.58 -9.69
N ILE A 350 16.44 10.49 -9.40
CA ILE A 350 15.50 9.87 -10.35
C ILE A 350 14.38 10.84 -10.73
N ASN A 351 13.83 11.58 -9.75
CA ASN A 351 12.78 12.56 -10.00
C ASN A 351 13.28 13.72 -10.86
N ILE A 352 14.52 14.18 -10.68
CA ILE A 352 15.13 15.20 -11.54
C ILE A 352 15.28 14.68 -12.97
N LEU A 353 15.75 13.44 -13.16
CA LEU A 353 15.83 12.81 -14.49
C LEU A 353 14.44 12.64 -15.14
N LEU A 354 13.41 12.32 -14.35
CA LEU A 354 12.03 12.25 -14.82
C LEU A 354 11.49 13.64 -15.21
N ASP A 355 11.74 14.66 -14.39
CA ASP A 355 11.26 16.02 -14.66
C ASP A 355 11.96 16.64 -15.87
N THR A 356 13.25 16.37 -16.10
CA THR A 356 13.95 16.85 -17.31
C THR A 356 13.53 16.12 -18.58
N THR A 357 13.22 14.83 -18.50
CA THR A 357 12.72 14.08 -19.67
C THR A 357 11.31 14.53 -20.07
N LEU A 358 10.47 14.89 -19.10
CA LEU A 358 9.06 15.24 -19.30
C LEU A 358 8.85 16.73 -19.62
N ASN A 359 9.54 17.65 -18.93
CA ASN A 359 9.32 19.09 -19.11
C ASN A 359 9.87 19.59 -20.45
N THR A 360 9.07 20.37 -21.19
CA THR A 360 9.43 21.00 -22.47
C THR A 360 9.90 22.44 -22.31
N SER A 361 9.63 23.07 -21.17
CA SER A 361 9.97 24.46 -20.90
C SER A 361 11.28 24.54 -20.13
N ASN A 362 12.34 24.96 -20.83
CA ASN A 362 13.15 26.12 -20.43
C ASN A 362 14.47 26.12 -21.21
N VAL A 363 14.39 26.50 -22.49
CA VAL A 363 15.58 26.96 -23.20
C VAL A 363 15.52 28.47 -23.30
N GLY A 364 16.32 29.15 -22.48
CA GLY A 364 16.90 30.42 -22.89
C GLY A 364 17.95 30.17 -23.97
N TYR A 365 17.89 30.95 -25.04
CA TYR A 365 18.87 31.21 -26.13
C TYR A 365 19.69 30.08 -26.81
N HIS A 366 19.75 28.84 -26.31
CA HIS A 366 20.55 27.76 -26.91
C HIS A 366 19.69 26.59 -27.43
N GLY A 367 19.12 26.74 -28.63
CA GLY A 367 18.72 25.67 -29.56
C GLY A 367 17.74 24.58 -29.09
N VAL A 368 16.61 24.44 -29.81
CA VAL A 368 15.64 23.32 -29.66
C VAL A 368 16.32 21.93 -29.73
N ASN A 369 17.40 21.81 -30.49
CA ASN A 369 18.16 20.55 -30.66
C ASN A 369 18.92 20.13 -29.39
N ALA A 370 19.44 21.08 -28.60
CA ALA A 370 20.16 20.78 -27.36
C ALA A 370 19.20 20.30 -26.27
N ALA A 371 17.99 20.84 -26.20
CA ALA A 371 16.98 20.34 -25.27
C ALA A 371 16.50 18.92 -25.62
N LEU A 372 16.37 18.59 -26.91
CA LEU A 372 16.01 17.24 -27.35
C LEU A 372 17.13 16.24 -27.09
N SER A 373 18.40 16.61 -27.28
CA SER A 373 19.53 15.74 -26.94
C SER A 373 19.62 15.49 -25.43
N VAL A 374 19.45 16.52 -24.60
CA VAL A 374 19.40 16.39 -23.13
C VAL A 374 18.28 15.43 -22.69
N LYS A 375 17.09 15.53 -23.28
CA LYS A 375 15.98 14.61 -22.99
C LYS A 375 16.32 13.16 -23.31
N ASN A 376 16.91 12.92 -24.48
CA ASN A 376 17.28 11.57 -24.89
C ASN A 376 18.37 10.99 -23.98
N VAL A 377 19.39 11.78 -23.64
CA VAL A 377 20.48 11.35 -22.76
C VAL A 377 19.99 11.13 -21.32
N CYS A 378 19.16 12.00 -20.75
CA CYS A 378 18.57 11.77 -19.43
C CYS A 378 17.69 10.51 -19.40
N ARG A 379 16.96 10.23 -20.49
CA ARG A 379 16.17 9.00 -20.63
C ARG A 379 17.07 7.76 -20.74
N GLU A 380 18.16 7.86 -21.49
CA GLU A 380 19.16 6.81 -21.63
C GLU A 380 19.84 6.51 -20.30
N ILE A 381 20.29 7.53 -19.57
CA ILE A 381 20.86 7.40 -18.22
C ILE A 381 19.84 6.74 -17.28
N LEU A 382 18.58 7.18 -17.28
CA LEU A 382 17.52 6.58 -16.46
C LEU A 382 17.30 5.10 -16.78
N GLU A 383 17.24 4.75 -18.07
CA GLU A 383 17.08 3.35 -18.50
C GLU A 383 18.31 2.52 -18.12
N MET A 384 19.52 3.06 -18.27
CA MET A 384 20.77 2.41 -17.88
C MET A 384 20.86 2.19 -16.37
N ILE A 385 20.40 3.14 -15.53
CA ILE A 385 20.32 2.95 -14.08
C ILE A 385 19.39 1.77 -13.75
N LEU A 386 18.20 1.74 -14.34
CA LEU A 386 17.23 0.67 -14.09
C LEU A 386 17.73 -0.69 -14.60
N CYS A 387 18.32 -0.74 -15.80
CA CYS A 387 18.87 -1.95 -16.40
C CYS A 387 20.10 -2.46 -15.65
N GLN A 388 21.02 -1.58 -15.22
CA GLN A 388 22.19 -1.98 -14.44
C GLN A 388 21.78 -2.44 -13.03
N ALA A 389 20.82 -1.77 -12.38
CA ALA A 389 20.26 -2.25 -11.11
C ALA A 389 19.68 -3.66 -11.25
N ASP A 390 18.88 -3.89 -12.29
CA ASP A 390 18.32 -5.21 -12.60
C ASP A 390 19.41 -6.26 -12.88
N LEU A 391 20.42 -5.93 -13.68
CA LEU A 391 21.57 -6.81 -13.96
C LEU A 391 22.35 -7.19 -12.69
N VAL A 392 22.67 -6.22 -11.83
CA VAL A 392 23.36 -6.46 -10.55
C VAL A 392 22.55 -7.41 -9.67
N MET A 393 21.23 -7.20 -9.59
CA MET A 393 20.33 -8.10 -8.84
C MET A 393 20.28 -9.52 -9.41
N ARG A 394 20.34 -9.69 -10.73
CA ARG A 394 20.36 -11.03 -11.37
C ARG A 394 21.68 -11.76 -11.16
N MET A 395 22.81 -11.05 -11.17
CA MET A 395 24.15 -11.64 -11.07
C MET A 395 24.50 -12.07 -9.65
N GLU A 396 24.13 -11.28 -8.64
CA GLU A 396 24.53 -11.49 -7.24
C GLU A 396 23.42 -12.08 -6.36
N GLY A 397 22.18 -12.14 -6.87
CA GLY A 397 21.01 -12.73 -6.20
C GLY A 397 20.32 -11.81 -5.18
N PRO A 398 19.01 -12.02 -4.88
CA PRO A 398 18.18 -11.07 -4.11
C PRO A 398 18.54 -10.94 -2.62
N HIS A 399 19.36 -11.84 -2.07
CA HIS A 399 19.72 -11.85 -0.65
C HIS A 399 21.12 -11.29 -0.35
N ASN A 400 21.95 -11.06 -1.36
CA ASN A 400 23.35 -10.68 -1.18
C ASN A 400 23.70 -9.27 -1.68
N THR A 401 22.76 -8.52 -2.25
CA THR A 401 23.02 -7.20 -2.82
C THR A 401 22.48 -6.07 -1.94
N ASP A 402 23.37 -5.42 -1.20
CA ASP A 402 23.09 -4.11 -0.60
C ASP A 402 23.29 -3.02 -1.67
N ILE A 403 22.35 -2.93 -2.62
CA ILE A 403 22.36 -1.81 -3.57
C ILE A 403 21.95 -0.54 -2.80
N ALA A 404 22.91 0.35 -2.57
CA ALA A 404 22.73 1.59 -1.82
C ALA A 404 21.53 2.42 -2.34
N LEU A 405 21.38 2.52 -3.67
CA LEU A 405 20.24 3.20 -4.30
C LEU A 405 18.88 2.61 -3.86
N LEU A 406 18.74 1.29 -3.79
CA LEU A 406 17.49 0.66 -3.36
C LEU A 406 17.22 0.91 -1.88
N THR A 407 18.25 0.86 -1.03
CA THR A 407 18.11 1.19 0.41
C THR A 407 17.67 2.63 0.63
N SER A 408 18.15 3.57 -0.20
CA SER A 408 17.69 4.97 -0.18
C SER A 408 16.23 5.09 -0.59
N ILE A 409 15.82 4.44 -1.69
CA ILE A 409 14.44 4.54 -2.20
C ILE A 409 13.45 3.88 -1.23
N GLN A 410 13.86 2.85 -0.48
CA GLN A 410 13.04 2.24 0.55
C GLN A 410 12.61 3.26 1.63
N GLN A 411 13.45 4.24 1.96
CA GLN A 411 13.12 5.31 2.92
C GLN A 411 12.11 6.30 2.35
N ASP A 412 12.20 6.60 1.05
CA ASP A 412 11.34 7.55 0.32
C ASP A 412 10.11 6.89 -0.33
N LEU A 413 9.78 5.64 0.04
CA LEU A 413 8.69 4.88 -0.55
C LEU A 413 7.31 5.59 -0.57
N PRO A 414 6.91 6.39 0.44
CA PRO A 414 5.66 7.16 0.41
C PRO A 414 5.56 8.16 -0.75
N LEU A 415 6.69 8.62 -1.30
CA LEU A 415 6.74 9.52 -2.46
C LEU A 415 6.68 8.76 -3.78
N VAL A 416 7.18 7.52 -3.81
CA VAL A 416 7.23 6.68 -5.00
C VAL A 416 5.89 6.02 -5.31
N ILE A 417 5.19 5.51 -4.28
CA ILE A 417 3.91 4.79 -4.46
C ILE A 417 2.85 5.62 -5.20
N PRO A 418 2.63 6.92 -4.89
CA PRO A 418 1.65 7.75 -5.61
C PRO A 418 1.92 7.88 -7.11
N LEU A 419 3.17 7.75 -7.56
CA LEU A 419 3.54 7.89 -8.97
C LEU A 419 3.04 6.75 -9.85
N LEU A 420 2.67 5.62 -9.25
CA LEU A 420 1.96 4.55 -9.95
C LEU A 420 0.61 5.01 -10.52
N LEU A 421 0.07 6.12 -10.00
CA LEU A 421 -1.20 6.73 -10.43
C LEU A 421 -1.01 8.03 -11.22
N ASP A 422 0.22 8.38 -11.61
CA ASP A 422 0.48 9.56 -12.43
C ASP A 422 -0.14 9.41 -13.84
N SER A 423 -0.43 10.53 -14.50
CA SER A 423 -0.95 10.57 -15.86
C SER A 423 0.13 10.21 -16.90
N HIS A 424 1.41 10.44 -16.59
CA HIS A 424 2.51 10.19 -17.52
C HIS A 424 3.01 8.73 -17.49
N PRO A 425 3.08 8.04 -18.65
CA PRO A 425 3.42 6.62 -18.71
C PRO A 425 4.86 6.31 -18.27
N LEU A 426 5.80 7.23 -18.51
CA LEU A 426 7.19 7.06 -18.09
C LEU A 426 7.33 7.03 -16.56
N ARG A 427 6.61 7.91 -15.84
CA ARG A 427 6.63 7.93 -14.36
C ARG A 427 6.07 6.63 -13.79
N VAL A 428 4.97 6.14 -14.35
CA VAL A 428 4.36 4.86 -13.93
C VAL A 428 5.30 3.68 -14.21
N GLN A 429 5.96 3.64 -15.38
CA GLN A 429 6.91 2.58 -15.73
C GLN A 429 8.15 2.57 -14.83
N THR A 430 8.74 3.75 -14.57
CA THR A 430 9.89 3.88 -13.68
C THR A 430 9.51 3.49 -12.25
N ALA A 431 8.39 3.99 -11.72
CA ALA A 431 7.92 3.62 -10.40
C ALA A 431 7.62 2.11 -10.28
N ALA A 432 6.99 1.51 -11.29
CA ALA A 432 6.72 0.08 -11.31
C ALA A 432 8.02 -0.74 -11.29
N ARG A 433 9.02 -0.40 -12.12
CA ARG A 433 10.32 -1.09 -12.14
C ARG A 433 11.09 -0.94 -10.83
N LEU A 434 11.12 0.25 -10.22
CA LEU A 434 11.75 0.46 -8.92
C LEU A 434 11.09 -0.38 -7.82
N ILE A 435 9.75 -0.45 -7.83
CA ILE A 435 9.00 -1.26 -6.85
C ILE A 435 9.20 -2.75 -7.10
N LEU A 436 9.35 -3.20 -8.35
CA LEU A 436 9.72 -4.59 -8.67
C LEU A 436 11.11 -4.94 -8.11
N LEU A 437 12.11 -4.06 -8.32
CA LEU A 437 13.47 -4.24 -7.79
C LEU A 437 13.48 -4.27 -6.24
N LEU A 438 12.78 -3.34 -5.58
CA LEU A 438 12.62 -3.35 -4.12
C LEU A 438 11.83 -4.56 -3.61
N GLY A 439 10.86 -4.99 -4.41
CA GLY A 439 9.99 -6.12 -4.14
C GLY A 439 10.72 -7.45 -4.08
N ALA A 440 11.79 -7.61 -4.88
CA ALA A 440 12.65 -8.78 -4.84
C ALA A 440 13.41 -8.92 -3.50
N HIS A 441 13.74 -7.81 -2.83
CA HIS A 441 14.30 -7.83 -1.48
C HIS A 441 13.23 -7.91 -0.39
N THR A 442 12.15 -7.14 -0.55
CA THR A 442 11.08 -7.00 0.45
C THR A 442 9.70 -7.14 -0.19
N PRO A 443 9.09 -8.35 -0.15
CA PRO A 443 7.82 -8.61 -0.81
C PRO A 443 6.66 -7.74 -0.27
N LYS A 444 6.79 -7.23 0.95
CA LYS A 444 5.81 -6.31 1.58
C LYS A 444 5.61 -5.02 0.78
N VAL A 445 6.64 -4.53 0.11
CA VAL A 445 6.58 -3.29 -0.69
C VAL A 445 5.68 -3.47 -1.90
N ILE A 446 5.72 -4.64 -2.54
CA ILE A 446 4.82 -5.00 -3.65
C ILE A 446 3.38 -5.03 -3.14
N ILE A 447 3.15 -5.68 -2.00
CA ILE A 447 1.81 -5.86 -1.42
C ILE A 447 1.19 -4.50 -1.06
N SER A 448 1.94 -3.61 -0.40
CA SER A 448 1.46 -2.28 -0.03
C SER A 448 1.20 -1.39 -1.25
N SER A 449 2.08 -1.46 -2.26
CA SER A 449 1.94 -0.69 -3.50
C SER A 449 0.75 -1.16 -4.34
N ALA A 450 0.59 -2.48 -4.47
CA ALA A 450 -0.56 -3.07 -5.17
C ALA A 450 -1.88 -2.77 -4.45
N SER A 451 -1.90 -2.82 -3.11
CA SER A 451 -3.05 -2.43 -2.29
C SER A 451 -3.43 -0.96 -2.50
N TYR A 452 -2.45 -0.06 -2.58
CA TYR A 452 -2.67 1.36 -2.88
C TYR A 452 -3.27 1.57 -4.27
N VAL A 453 -2.69 0.95 -5.31
CA VAL A 453 -3.20 1.07 -6.69
C VAL A 453 -4.61 0.49 -6.82
N LEU A 454 -4.89 -0.65 -6.19
CA LEU A 454 -6.23 -1.26 -6.22
C LEU A 454 -7.32 -0.33 -5.66
N ARG A 455 -7.01 0.46 -4.63
CA ARG A 455 -7.97 1.40 -4.01
C ARG A 455 -8.15 2.70 -4.79
N ASN A 456 -7.08 3.19 -5.45
CA ASN A 456 -7.04 4.56 -5.95
C ASN A 456 -6.95 4.67 -7.48
N ALA A 457 -6.74 3.57 -8.21
CA ALA A 457 -6.68 3.59 -9.68
C ALA A 457 -8.02 3.98 -10.29
N GLN A 458 -8.02 4.99 -11.17
CA GLN A 458 -9.20 5.44 -11.93
C GLN A 458 -9.15 5.03 -13.41
N SER A 459 -7.96 4.75 -13.95
CA SER A 459 -7.76 4.41 -15.35
C SER A 459 -7.43 2.93 -15.57
N ASN A 460 -7.91 2.38 -16.68
CA ASN A 460 -7.51 1.05 -17.16
C ASN A 460 -5.99 0.94 -17.36
N TYR A 461 -5.30 2.05 -17.65
CA TYR A 461 -3.84 2.06 -17.78
C TYR A 461 -3.14 1.71 -16.45
N HIS A 462 -3.60 2.29 -15.34
CA HIS A 462 -3.04 2.02 -14.00
C HIS A 462 -3.30 0.58 -13.58
N LEU A 463 -4.49 0.03 -13.91
CA LEU A 463 -4.81 -1.38 -13.68
C LEU A 463 -3.95 -2.34 -14.52
N ALA A 464 -3.64 -2.00 -15.76
CA ALA A 464 -2.70 -2.77 -16.58
C ALA A 464 -1.27 -2.73 -16.00
N GLY A 465 -0.86 -1.58 -15.43
CA GLY A 465 0.38 -1.45 -14.67
C GLY A 465 0.42 -2.35 -13.43
N LEU A 466 -0.69 -2.46 -12.69
CA LEU A 466 -0.81 -3.37 -11.55
C LEU A 466 -0.65 -4.84 -11.97
N VAL A 467 -1.30 -5.27 -13.05
CA VAL A 467 -1.17 -6.64 -13.55
C VAL A 467 0.29 -6.95 -13.85
N ARG A 468 1.00 -6.05 -14.55
CA ARG A 468 2.44 -6.19 -14.82
C ARG A 468 3.27 -6.29 -13.55
N LEU A 469 3.03 -5.42 -12.57
CA LEU A 469 3.75 -5.39 -11.30
C LEU A 469 3.61 -6.70 -10.51
N VAL A 470 2.44 -7.34 -10.56
CA VAL A 470 2.21 -8.62 -9.89
C VAL A 470 2.80 -9.79 -10.68
N THR A 471 2.76 -9.74 -12.02
CA THR A 471 3.13 -10.90 -12.86
C THR A 471 4.62 -10.96 -13.21
N GLU A 472 5.29 -9.82 -13.41
CA GLU A 472 6.71 -9.79 -13.79
C GLU A 472 7.61 -10.33 -12.68
N ASN A 473 7.21 -10.22 -11.41
CA ASN A 473 7.90 -10.87 -10.28
C ASN A 473 7.91 -12.40 -10.37
N ILE A 474 6.83 -13.00 -10.85
CA ILE A 474 6.69 -14.46 -10.96
C ILE A 474 7.62 -15.00 -12.06
N VAL A 475 7.92 -14.19 -13.07
CA VAL A 475 8.73 -14.56 -14.23
C VAL A 475 10.21 -14.21 -14.05
N MET A 476 10.55 -13.11 -13.36
CA MET A 476 11.94 -12.64 -13.22
C MET A 476 12.69 -13.24 -12.03
N PHE A 477 11.99 -13.61 -10.95
CA PHE A 477 12.61 -14.21 -9.76
C PHE A 477 11.90 -15.54 -9.46
N PRO A 478 12.26 -16.63 -10.17
CA PRO A 478 11.73 -17.94 -9.81
C PRO A 478 12.14 -18.23 -8.37
N ILE A 479 11.14 -18.41 -7.52
CA ILE A 479 11.32 -18.85 -6.14
C ILE A 479 12.17 -20.13 -6.22
N LEU A 480 13.41 -20.05 -5.73
CA LEU A 480 14.28 -21.20 -5.50
C LEU A 480 13.62 -22.09 -4.44
N LYS A 481 12.69 -22.91 -4.91
CA LYS A 481 12.21 -24.22 -4.42
C LYS A 481 10.70 -24.36 -4.73
N PRO A 482 10.32 -25.28 -5.64
CA PRO A 482 9.01 -25.91 -5.59
C PRO A 482 9.10 -27.03 -4.55
N GLU A 483 8.70 -26.77 -3.32
CA GLU A 483 8.53 -27.80 -2.29
C GLU A 483 7.21 -27.56 -1.53
N PRO A 484 6.56 -28.64 -1.09
CA PRO A 484 5.65 -29.49 -1.84
C PRO A 484 4.19 -29.06 -1.62
N GLU A 485 3.33 -29.67 -2.43
CA GLU A 485 1.89 -29.81 -2.28
C GLU A 485 1.36 -29.66 -0.84
N ASN A 486 1.06 -28.42 -0.46
CA ASN A 486 0.12 -28.10 0.59
C ASN A 486 -0.86 -27.09 -0.02
N PRO A 487 -2.14 -27.44 -0.22
CA PRO A 487 -3.14 -26.58 -0.87
C PRO A 487 -3.51 -25.31 -0.06
N PHE A 488 -2.73 -24.98 0.98
CA PHE A 488 -2.97 -23.88 1.92
C PHE A 488 -1.84 -22.84 1.98
N SER A 489 -0.73 -23.00 1.24
CA SER A 489 0.34 -21.99 1.15
C SER A 489 0.33 -21.18 -0.16
N GLU A 490 -0.80 -21.12 -0.86
CA GLU A 490 -1.00 -20.48 -2.19
C GLU A 490 -1.27 -18.96 -2.16
N HIS A 491 -0.74 -18.19 -1.20
CA HIS A 491 -1.05 -16.75 -1.15
C HIS A 491 -0.13 -15.97 -2.09
N GLY A 492 -0.50 -15.91 -3.38
CA GLY A 492 0.16 -15.03 -4.35
C GLY A 492 0.14 -13.57 -3.89
N TYR A 493 1.07 -12.74 -4.39
CA TYR A 493 1.20 -11.33 -3.98
C TYR A 493 -0.11 -10.54 -4.10
N LEU A 494 -0.95 -10.85 -5.10
CA LEU A 494 -2.26 -10.23 -5.25
C LEU A 494 -3.25 -10.63 -4.15
N ALA A 495 -3.24 -11.87 -3.68
CA ALA A 495 -4.09 -12.33 -2.58
C ALA A 495 -3.78 -11.56 -1.30
N GLN A 496 -2.50 -11.37 -0.98
CA GLN A 496 -2.06 -10.60 0.18
C GLN A 496 -2.33 -9.10 0.01
N ALA A 497 -2.22 -8.57 -1.21
CA ALA A 497 -2.52 -7.16 -1.50
C ALA A 497 -4.02 -6.85 -1.33
N ILE A 498 -4.89 -7.77 -1.77
CA ILE A 498 -6.33 -7.71 -1.53
C ILE A 498 -6.62 -7.81 -0.03
N GLU A 499 -5.98 -8.76 0.67
CA GLU A 499 -6.15 -8.90 2.12
C GLU A 499 -5.80 -7.59 2.87
N GLN A 500 -4.66 -6.98 2.53
CA GLN A 500 -4.26 -5.70 3.11
C GLN A 500 -5.24 -4.58 2.75
N ALA A 501 -5.70 -4.50 1.50
CA ALA A 501 -6.70 -3.51 1.08
C ALA A 501 -8.02 -3.66 1.87
N LEU A 502 -8.47 -4.90 2.10
CA LEU A 502 -9.68 -5.20 2.87
C LEU A 502 -9.52 -4.88 4.36
N ARG A 503 -8.35 -5.18 4.96
CA ARG A 503 -8.03 -4.81 6.35
C ARG A 503 -8.02 -3.30 6.56
N ASP A 504 -7.48 -2.54 5.61
CA ASP A 504 -7.44 -1.08 5.69
C ASP A 504 -8.84 -0.44 5.57
N ILE A 505 -9.75 -1.07 4.83
CA ILE A 505 -11.16 -0.65 4.73
C ILE A 505 -11.89 -0.88 6.05
N GLN A 506 -11.62 -1.99 6.74
CA GLN A 506 -12.29 -2.33 8.01
C GLN A 506 -11.86 -1.44 9.19
N THR A 507 -10.66 -0.87 9.13
CA THR A 507 -10.05 -0.10 10.22
C THR A 507 -10.34 1.41 10.17
N THR A 508 -10.83 1.94 9.03
CA THR A 508 -10.99 3.40 8.85
C THR A 508 -12.47 3.83 8.79
N SER A 509 -12.83 4.88 9.54
CA SER A 509 -14.17 5.49 9.58
C SER A 509 -14.55 6.27 8.31
N GLU A 510 -15.83 6.21 7.94
CA GLU A 510 -16.73 7.00 7.04
C GLU A 510 -16.18 7.78 5.81
N ILE A 511 -14.95 8.30 5.81
CA ILE A 511 -14.37 9.16 4.76
C ILE A 511 -13.81 8.35 3.56
N LYS A 512 -13.56 7.04 3.72
CA LYS A 512 -13.01 6.14 2.67
C LYS A 512 -14.05 5.35 1.85
N THR A 513 -15.33 5.74 1.89
CA THR A 513 -16.38 5.04 1.11
C THR A 513 -16.06 5.02 -0.39
N ILE A 514 -15.48 6.10 -0.92
CA ILE A 514 -15.07 6.22 -2.33
C ILE A 514 -13.93 5.25 -2.67
N GLU A 515 -12.89 5.17 -1.84
CA GLU A 515 -11.76 4.23 -2.04
C GLU A 515 -12.24 2.77 -1.98
N SER A 516 -13.20 2.48 -1.11
CA SER A 516 -13.78 1.15 -0.97
C SER A 516 -14.66 0.79 -2.19
N GLU A 517 -15.45 1.73 -2.70
CA GLU A 517 -16.22 1.54 -3.93
C GLU A 517 -15.29 1.33 -5.14
N GLN A 518 -14.19 2.07 -5.19
CA GLN A 518 -13.20 1.99 -6.25
C GLN A 518 -12.42 0.67 -6.22
N LEU A 519 -12.13 0.12 -5.04
CA LEU A 519 -11.52 -1.21 -4.92
C LEU A 519 -12.35 -2.28 -5.64
N PHE A 520 -13.64 -2.37 -5.32
CA PHE A 520 -14.51 -3.40 -5.92
C PHE A 520 -14.85 -3.10 -7.39
N SER A 521 -14.89 -1.82 -7.81
CA SER A 521 -15.03 -1.47 -9.22
C SER A 521 -13.79 -1.92 -10.02
N ASN A 522 -12.59 -1.70 -9.49
CA ASN A 522 -11.33 -2.13 -10.08
C ASN A 522 -11.22 -3.67 -10.14
N LEU A 523 -11.59 -4.38 -9.06
CA LEU A 523 -11.65 -5.84 -9.06
C LEU A 523 -12.65 -6.38 -10.09
N THR A 524 -13.80 -5.71 -10.27
CA THR A 524 -14.78 -6.06 -11.30
C THR A 524 -14.17 -5.95 -12.71
N ILE A 525 -13.40 -4.89 -12.97
CA ILE A 525 -12.73 -4.69 -14.26
C ILE A 525 -11.68 -5.78 -14.50
N LEU A 526 -10.86 -6.10 -13.49
CA LEU A 526 -9.85 -7.16 -13.57
C LEU A 526 -10.48 -8.54 -13.84
N LEU A 527 -11.59 -8.87 -13.16
CA LEU A 527 -12.33 -10.11 -13.41
C LEU A 527 -12.95 -10.16 -14.81
N LYS A 528 -13.45 -9.04 -15.34
CA LYS A 528 -13.92 -8.97 -16.73
C LYS A 528 -12.79 -9.22 -17.72
N TRP A 529 -11.58 -8.73 -17.44
CA TRP A 529 -10.42 -8.99 -18.29
C TRP A 529 -10.01 -10.46 -18.24
N GLU A 530 -9.99 -11.07 -17.06
CA GLU A 530 -9.73 -12.50 -16.87
C GLU A 530 -10.76 -13.35 -17.62
N ASN A 531 -12.06 -13.12 -17.39
CA ASN A 531 -13.15 -13.86 -18.05
C ASN A 531 -13.21 -13.67 -19.57
N SER A 532 -12.66 -12.57 -20.09
CA SER A 532 -12.60 -12.35 -21.54
C SER A 532 -11.58 -13.27 -22.24
N ASN A 533 -10.67 -13.91 -21.51
CA ASN A 533 -9.57 -14.74 -22.00
C ASN A 533 -8.64 -14.07 -23.03
N LYS A 534 -8.76 -12.75 -23.26
CA LYS A 534 -7.96 -12.00 -24.24
C LYS A 534 -6.53 -11.74 -23.77
N ALA A 535 -6.31 -11.67 -22.46
CA ALA A 535 -4.99 -11.42 -21.88
C ALA A 535 -4.34 -12.74 -21.44
N VAL A 536 -3.27 -13.16 -22.15
CA VAL A 536 -2.53 -14.41 -21.86
C VAL A 536 -2.04 -14.47 -20.41
N ILE A 537 -1.61 -13.32 -19.87
CA ILE A 537 -1.10 -13.17 -18.51
C ILE A 537 -2.14 -13.55 -17.44
N LEU A 538 -3.44 -13.37 -17.75
CA LEU A 538 -4.56 -13.63 -16.83
C LEU A 538 -5.19 -15.02 -17.02
N GLN A 539 -4.72 -15.83 -17.98
CA GLN A 539 -5.21 -17.21 -18.15
C GLN A 539 -4.94 -18.11 -16.93
N SER A 540 -3.97 -17.74 -16.09
CA SER A 540 -3.64 -18.41 -14.83
C SER A 540 -4.71 -18.26 -13.73
N LYS A 541 -5.77 -17.47 -13.98
CA LYS A 541 -6.86 -17.17 -13.04
C LYS A 541 -6.41 -16.60 -11.70
N LEU A 542 -5.36 -15.78 -11.77
CA LEU A 542 -4.70 -15.20 -10.61
C LEU A 542 -5.65 -14.28 -9.82
N VAL A 543 -6.55 -13.53 -10.48
CA VAL A 543 -7.50 -12.64 -9.79
C VAL A 543 -8.59 -13.46 -9.11
N SER A 544 -9.17 -14.44 -9.79
CA SER A 544 -10.17 -15.34 -9.20
C SER A 544 -9.63 -16.08 -7.96
N ARG A 545 -8.44 -16.69 -8.04
CA ARG A 545 -7.77 -17.36 -6.91
C ARG A 545 -7.52 -16.42 -5.72
N SER A 546 -7.06 -15.21 -6.02
CA SER A 546 -6.80 -14.20 -4.99
C SER A 546 -8.07 -13.78 -4.26
N ILE A 547 -9.20 -13.69 -4.96
CA ILE A 547 -10.48 -13.40 -4.33
C ILE A 547 -11.02 -14.61 -3.55
N TYR A 548 -10.85 -15.85 -4.05
CA TYR A 548 -11.21 -17.07 -3.31
C TYR A 548 -10.57 -17.13 -1.92
N SER A 549 -9.27 -16.81 -1.82
CA SER A 549 -8.56 -16.75 -0.53
C SER A 549 -9.13 -15.72 0.46
N ASN A 550 -9.73 -14.64 -0.05
CA ASN A 550 -10.26 -13.53 0.73
C ASN A 550 -11.80 -13.52 0.86
N LEU A 551 -12.50 -14.56 0.38
CA LEU A 551 -13.96 -14.59 0.35
C LEU A 551 -14.62 -14.38 1.71
N ASN A 552 -14.01 -14.86 2.79
CA ASN A 552 -14.55 -14.70 4.15
C ASN A 552 -14.63 -13.22 4.54
N GLN A 553 -13.59 -12.44 4.26
CA GLN A 553 -13.56 -11.00 4.55
C GLN A 553 -14.56 -10.24 3.66
N VAL A 554 -14.67 -10.61 2.38
CA VAL A 554 -15.64 -10.02 1.46
C VAL A 554 -17.08 -10.30 1.89
N ALA A 555 -17.39 -11.53 2.33
CA ALA A 555 -18.71 -11.91 2.84
C ALA A 555 -19.09 -11.12 4.11
N VAL A 556 -18.14 -10.93 5.03
CA VAL A 556 -18.34 -10.13 6.25
C VAL A 556 -18.58 -8.65 5.91
N LEU A 557 -17.87 -8.11 4.92
CA LEU A 557 -18.09 -6.72 4.46
C LEU A 557 -19.47 -6.54 3.81
N LEU A 558 -19.91 -7.49 2.98
CA LEU A 558 -21.25 -7.48 2.40
C LEU A 558 -22.33 -7.57 3.49
N MET A 559 -22.07 -8.31 4.56
CA MET A 559 -22.99 -8.44 5.69
C MET A 559 -23.10 -7.17 6.55
N LYS A 560 -22.02 -6.41 6.72
CA LYS A 560 -21.99 -5.21 7.58
C LYS A 560 -22.40 -3.92 6.87
N SER A 561 -22.27 -3.85 5.55
CA SER A 561 -22.45 -2.62 4.79
C SER A 561 -23.92 -2.20 4.68
N ASN A 562 -24.18 -0.89 4.84
CA ASN A 562 -25.49 -0.28 4.66
C ASN A 562 -25.57 0.60 3.38
N ASN A 563 -24.44 0.91 2.76
CA ASN A 563 -24.37 1.72 1.54
C ASN A 563 -24.74 0.90 0.31
N LEU A 564 -25.79 1.31 -0.40
CA LEU A 564 -26.35 0.60 -1.55
C LEU A 564 -25.35 0.45 -2.72
N ASN A 565 -24.67 1.52 -3.12
CA ASN A 565 -23.72 1.47 -4.24
C ASN A 565 -22.52 0.55 -3.94
N PHE A 566 -21.95 0.66 -2.74
CA PHE A 566 -20.88 -0.22 -2.29
C PHE A 566 -21.30 -1.69 -2.22
N THR A 567 -22.47 -2.00 -1.64
CA THR A 567 -23.00 -3.39 -1.64
C THR A 567 -23.22 -3.93 -3.05
N HIS A 568 -23.67 -3.08 -3.98
CA HIS A 568 -23.85 -3.44 -5.38
C HIS A 568 -22.52 -3.80 -6.06
N ASN A 569 -21.46 -2.99 -5.84
CA ASN A 569 -20.13 -3.27 -6.39
C ASN A 569 -19.55 -4.58 -5.85
N ILE A 570 -19.70 -4.85 -4.55
CA ILE A 570 -19.29 -6.15 -3.96
C ILE A 570 -20.06 -7.30 -4.60
N ALA A 571 -21.39 -7.23 -4.64
CA ALA A 571 -22.21 -8.28 -5.24
C ALA A 571 -21.88 -8.49 -6.73
N GLN A 572 -21.59 -7.40 -7.45
CA GLN A 572 -21.17 -7.46 -8.84
C GLN A 572 -19.81 -8.17 -8.99
N THR A 573 -18.81 -7.87 -8.14
CA THR A 573 -17.54 -8.63 -8.16
C THR A 573 -17.77 -10.11 -7.93
N LEU A 574 -18.58 -10.48 -6.94
CA LEU A 574 -18.89 -11.87 -6.64
C LEU A 574 -19.61 -12.56 -7.81
N SER A 575 -20.45 -11.84 -8.56
CA SER A 575 -21.19 -12.43 -9.69
C SER A 575 -20.31 -12.75 -10.89
N PHE A 576 -19.17 -12.06 -11.04
CA PHE A 576 -18.19 -12.37 -12.07
C PHE A 576 -17.20 -13.47 -11.64
N LEU A 577 -17.17 -13.84 -10.36
CA LEU A 577 -16.42 -15.01 -9.90
C LEU A 577 -17.17 -16.26 -10.33
N ASN A 578 -16.58 -17.01 -11.25
CA ASN A 578 -17.14 -18.29 -11.63
C ASN A 578 -16.85 -19.32 -10.54
N ILE A 579 -17.71 -19.39 -9.53
CA ILE A 579 -17.61 -20.34 -8.40
C ILE A 579 -17.64 -21.78 -8.92
N THR A 580 -18.15 -22.04 -10.13
CA THR A 580 -18.37 -23.39 -10.70
C THR A 580 -17.11 -24.20 -10.97
N GLU A 581 -15.91 -23.61 -11.01
CA GLU A 581 -14.70 -24.39 -11.32
C GLU A 581 -14.29 -25.33 -10.17
N ASN A 582 -14.06 -26.59 -10.53
CA ASN A 582 -14.01 -27.80 -9.69
C ASN A 582 -12.98 -27.86 -8.55
N ASN A 583 -12.26 -26.78 -8.24
CA ASN A 583 -11.10 -26.83 -7.35
C ASN A 583 -11.31 -26.19 -5.96
N TYR A 584 -12.44 -25.53 -5.71
CA TYR A 584 -12.72 -24.91 -4.41
C TYR A 584 -14.04 -25.41 -3.81
N ILE A 585 -13.94 -26.20 -2.75
CA ILE A 585 -15.06 -26.61 -1.90
C ILE A 585 -15.09 -25.62 -0.73
N PRO A 586 -16.08 -24.72 -0.66
CA PRO A 586 -16.17 -23.76 0.44
C PRO A 586 -16.39 -24.50 1.76
N SER A 587 -15.75 -24.02 2.83
CA SER A 587 -16.03 -24.51 4.18
C SER A 587 -17.48 -24.19 4.57
N VAL A 588 -18.07 -25.02 5.44
CA VAL A 588 -19.46 -24.82 5.88
C VAL A 588 -19.67 -23.40 6.44
N ASP A 589 -18.75 -22.91 7.28
CA ASP A 589 -18.81 -21.55 7.83
C ASP A 589 -18.80 -20.45 6.73
N LEU A 590 -17.94 -20.59 5.73
CA LEU A 590 -17.90 -19.67 4.58
C LEU A 590 -19.22 -19.70 3.81
N THR A 591 -19.76 -20.89 3.54
CA THR A 591 -21.04 -21.06 2.86
C THR A 591 -22.18 -20.40 3.63
N LEU A 592 -22.25 -20.60 4.95
CA LEU A 592 -23.26 -19.95 5.81
C LEU A 592 -23.17 -18.42 5.72
N LYS A 593 -21.96 -17.86 5.86
CA LYS A 593 -21.73 -16.40 5.80
C LYS A 593 -22.07 -15.81 4.44
N LEU A 594 -21.65 -16.48 3.36
CA LEU A 594 -21.93 -16.04 1.99
C LEU A 594 -23.44 -15.99 1.74
N ILE A 595 -24.17 -17.06 2.06
CA ILE A 595 -25.63 -17.10 1.84
C ILE A 595 -26.32 -15.99 2.64
N ARG A 596 -26.02 -15.86 3.93
CA ARG A 596 -26.60 -14.80 4.76
C ARG A 596 -26.29 -13.40 4.22
N SER A 597 -25.07 -13.18 3.73
CA SER A 597 -24.68 -11.90 3.13
C SER A 597 -25.43 -11.61 1.82
N VAL A 598 -25.63 -12.62 0.97
CA VAL A 598 -26.38 -12.49 -0.30
C VAL A 598 -27.87 -12.31 -0.06
N VAL A 599 -28.47 -13.03 0.90
CA VAL A 599 -29.87 -12.86 1.30
C VAL A 599 -30.11 -11.48 1.90
N ARG A 600 -29.19 -10.99 2.75
CA ARG A 600 -29.24 -9.61 3.24
C ARG A 600 -29.17 -8.61 2.08
N TYR A 601 -28.24 -8.79 1.14
CA TYR A 601 -28.14 -7.94 -0.04
C TYR A 601 -29.42 -7.93 -0.87
N PHE A 602 -30.08 -9.09 -1.06
CA PHE A 602 -31.37 -9.18 -1.72
C PHE A 602 -32.43 -8.29 -1.04
N PHE A 603 -32.54 -8.32 0.30
CA PHE A 603 -33.49 -7.46 1.03
C PHE A 603 -33.10 -5.98 0.99
N VAL A 604 -31.80 -5.66 0.98
CA VAL A 604 -31.31 -4.29 0.78
C VAL A 604 -31.72 -3.77 -0.61
N CYS A 605 -31.63 -4.59 -1.66
CA CYS A 605 -32.14 -4.24 -3.00
C CYS A 605 -33.66 -4.08 -3.04
N ILE A 606 -34.43 -4.82 -2.23
CA ILE A 606 -35.89 -4.67 -2.18
C ILE A 606 -36.31 -3.34 -1.56
N LYS A 607 -35.54 -2.85 -0.59
CA LYS A 607 -35.74 -1.54 0.05
C LYS A 607 -35.48 -0.37 -0.91
N GLU A 608 -34.72 -0.58 -1.98
CA GLU A 608 -34.40 0.46 -2.98
C GLU A 608 -35.66 0.98 -3.69
N SER A 609 -35.77 2.31 -3.81
CA SER A 609 -36.91 2.97 -4.46
C SER A 609 -36.83 2.92 -5.99
N ASN A 610 -35.62 2.90 -6.57
CA ASN A 610 -35.42 2.87 -8.01
C ASN A 610 -35.64 1.46 -8.59
N LEU A 611 -36.69 1.30 -9.40
CA LEU A 611 -37.09 0.02 -10.00
C LEU A 611 -35.98 -0.64 -10.85
N LEU A 612 -35.20 0.12 -11.62
CA LEU A 612 -34.15 -0.43 -12.47
C LEU A 612 -32.95 -0.94 -11.66
N LYS A 613 -32.51 -0.16 -10.65
CA LYS A 613 -31.44 -0.58 -9.74
C LYS A 613 -31.85 -1.80 -8.93
N LYS A 614 -33.10 -1.80 -8.44
CA LYS A 614 -33.71 -2.92 -7.74
C LYS A 614 -33.72 -4.20 -8.58
N GLN A 615 -34.22 -4.14 -9.81
CA GLN A 615 -34.25 -5.31 -10.68
C GLN A 615 -32.85 -5.83 -11.03
N ARG A 616 -31.89 -4.94 -11.28
CA ARG A 616 -30.49 -5.34 -11.53
C ARG A 616 -29.85 -5.98 -10.30
N GLY A 617 -30.00 -5.36 -9.13
CA GLY A 617 -29.46 -5.86 -7.88
C GLY A 617 -30.04 -7.23 -7.52
N VAL A 618 -31.36 -7.40 -7.67
CA VAL A 618 -32.03 -8.68 -7.45
C VAL A 618 -31.55 -9.74 -8.44
N LYS A 619 -31.41 -9.44 -9.73
CA LYS A 619 -30.86 -10.40 -10.72
C LYS A 619 -29.45 -10.86 -10.38
N ILE A 620 -28.62 -9.97 -9.86
CA ILE A 620 -27.28 -10.32 -9.38
C ILE A 620 -27.37 -11.23 -8.15
N ALA A 621 -28.25 -10.89 -7.20
CA ALA A 621 -28.46 -11.70 -6.00
C ALA A 621 -29.00 -13.11 -6.35
N THR A 622 -29.98 -13.22 -7.26
CA THR A 622 -30.52 -14.52 -7.68
C THR A 622 -29.49 -15.37 -8.39
N HIS A 623 -28.66 -14.76 -9.25
CA HIS A 623 -27.55 -15.46 -9.89
C HIS A 623 -26.54 -15.99 -8.86
N LEU A 624 -26.13 -15.16 -7.89
CA LEU A 624 -25.24 -15.56 -6.80
C LEU A 624 -25.83 -16.69 -5.95
N MET A 625 -27.14 -16.63 -5.64
CA MET A 625 -27.81 -17.70 -4.91
C MET A 625 -27.78 -19.00 -5.71
N THR A 626 -28.12 -18.99 -7.01
CA THR A 626 -28.03 -20.19 -7.85
C THR A 626 -26.63 -20.79 -7.87
N LEU A 627 -25.58 -19.96 -7.97
CA LEU A 627 -24.18 -20.43 -7.97
C LEU A 627 -23.78 -21.15 -6.66
N ILE A 628 -24.34 -20.72 -5.52
CA ILE A 628 -24.01 -21.31 -4.21
C ILE A 628 -24.90 -22.55 -3.93
N THR A 629 -26.19 -22.50 -4.29
CA THR A 629 -27.17 -23.55 -3.97
C THR A 629 -27.12 -24.75 -4.94
N SER A 630 -26.54 -24.59 -6.13
CA SER A 630 -26.30 -25.69 -7.07
C SER A 630 -25.31 -26.71 -6.49
N LYS A 631 -24.30 -26.24 -5.74
CA LYS A 631 -23.21 -27.07 -5.20
C LYS A 631 -23.54 -27.76 -3.87
N SER A 632 -24.39 -27.16 -3.04
CA SER A 632 -24.66 -27.65 -1.68
C SER A 632 -26.15 -27.68 -1.37
N SER A 633 -26.64 -28.86 -0.99
CA SER A 633 -28.03 -29.04 -0.51
C SER A 633 -28.27 -28.28 0.80
N CYS A 634 -27.29 -28.24 1.69
CA CYS A 634 -27.34 -27.47 2.94
C CYS A 634 -27.48 -25.96 2.66
N ALA A 635 -26.70 -25.45 1.70
CA ALA A 635 -26.80 -24.07 1.25
C ALA A 635 -28.21 -23.71 0.76
N ARG A 636 -28.82 -24.61 0.00
CA ARG A 636 -30.18 -24.45 -0.53
C ARG A 636 -31.22 -24.34 0.56
N VAL A 637 -31.22 -25.27 1.51
CA VAL A 637 -32.17 -25.26 2.63
C VAL A 637 -32.01 -23.99 3.46
N LEU A 638 -30.76 -23.57 3.73
CA LEU A 638 -30.49 -22.33 4.46
C LEU A 638 -30.98 -21.09 3.70
N ALA A 639 -30.68 -20.99 2.41
CA ALA A 639 -31.08 -19.84 1.59
C ALA A 639 -32.61 -19.70 1.56
N ILE A 640 -33.32 -20.81 1.36
CA ILE A 640 -34.79 -20.83 1.38
C ILE A 640 -35.32 -20.45 2.76
N ARG A 641 -34.75 -21.01 3.83
CA ARG A 641 -35.14 -20.70 5.22
C ARG A 641 -34.98 -19.22 5.53
N GLU A 642 -33.80 -18.64 5.28
CA GLU A 642 -33.51 -17.23 5.55
C GLU A 642 -34.37 -16.28 4.69
N LEU A 643 -34.66 -16.64 3.42
CA LEU A 643 -35.56 -15.86 2.57
C LEU A 643 -37.00 -15.88 3.12
N LEU A 644 -37.50 -17.04 3.54
CA LEU A 644 -38.85 -17.18 4.08
C LEU A 644 -38.99 -16.52 5.46
N GLU A 645 -38.08 -16.77 6.39
CA GLU A 645 -38.13 -16.20 7.74
C GLU A 645 -38.13 -14.66 7.71
N ASN A 646 -37.24 -14.07 6.91
CA ASN A 646 -37.14 -12.61 6.79
C ASN A 646 -38.34 -12.00 6.05
N SER A 647 -38.88 -12.68 5.03
CA SER A 647 -40.05 -12.18 4.28
C SER A 647 -41.39 -12.35 5.01
N LEU A 648 -41.48 -13.29 5.96
CA LEU A 648 -42.70 -13.54 6.75
C LEU A 648 -42.69 -12.78 8.08
N TYR A 649 -41.59 -12.82 8.83
CA TYR A 649 -41.56 -12.33 10.22
C TYR A 649 -40.62 -11.16 10.48
N GLY A 650 -39.63 -10.93 9.60
CA GLY A 650 -38.62 -9.89 9.75
C GLY A 650 -39.11 -8.49 9.36
N GLU A 651 -38.24 -7.49 9.54
CA GLU A 651 -38.48 -6.11 9.07
C GLU A 651 -38.88 -6.00 7.59
N PRO A 652 -38.32 -6.78 6.64
CA PRO A 652 -38.68 -6.62 5.23
C PRO A 652 -40.05 -7.20 4.88
N ALA A 653 -40.75 -7.89 5.79
CA ALA A 653 -42.07 -8.45 5.56
C ALA A 653 -43.11 -7.40 5.09
N LYS A 654 -42.95 -6.14 5.53
CA LYS A 654 -43.79 -5.02 5.10
C LYS A 654 -43.72 -4.74 3.59
N TYR A 655 -42.59 -5.02 2.94
CA TYR A 655 -42.48 -4.82 1.48
C TYR A 655 -43.27 -5.86 0.67
N PHE A 656 -43.75 -6.93 1.33
CA PHE A 656 -44.56 -7.99 0.74
C PHE A 656 -46.01 -7.96 1.24
N GLY A 657 -46.45 -6.86 1.86
CA GLY A 657 -47.84 -6.67 2.28
C GLY A 657 -48.17 -7.18 3.69
N ALA A 658 -47.18 -7.64 4.47
CA ALA A 658 -47.42 -7.99 5.87
C ALA A 658 -47.87 -6.75 6.68
N ARG A 659 -48.68 -6.97 7.70
CA ARG A 659 -49.07 -5.90 8.64
C ARG A 659 -47.88 -5.45 9.46
N GLU A 660 -47.72 -4.13 9.60
CA GLU A 660 -46.67 -3.58 10.45
C GLU A 660 -46.95 -3.96 11.90
N LYS A 661 -45.97 -4.64 12.51
CA LYS A 661 -46.00 -4.85 13.96
C LYS A 661 -45.81 -3.47 14.59
N LEU A 662 -46.62 -3.16 15.61
CA LEU A 662 -46.31 -2.05 16.49
C LEU A 662 -44.96 -2.38 17.11
N ASP A 663 -43.95 -1.52 16.91
CA ASP A 663 -42.74 -1.60 17.71
C ASP A 663 -43.20 -1.56 19.16
N THR A 664 -43.13 -2.70 19.85
CA THR A 664 -43.05 -2.76 21.31
C THR A 664 -41.65 -2.29 21.66
N ASP A 665 -41.37 -1.06 21.26
CA ASP A 665 -40.30 -0.25 21.79
C ASP A 665 -40.69 -0.09 23.25
N THR A 666 -40.23 -1.03 24.08
CA THR A 666 -39.99 -0.78 25.49
C THR A 666 -38.96 0.32 25.52
N LYS A 667 -39.38 1.55 25.17
CA LYS A 667 -38.58 2.74 25.41
C LYS A 667 -38.44 2.73 26.91
N ASP A 668 -37.23 2.46 27.38
CA ASP A 668 -36.86 2.69 28.76
C ASP A 668 -37.06 4.19 29.01
N TYR A 669 -38.27 4.53 29.43
CA TYR A 669 -38.62 5.89 29.73
C TYR A 669 -37.84 6.26 30.98
N LEU A 670 -36.88 7.19 30.84
CA LEU A 670 -36.24 7.80 31.99
C LEU A 670 -37.35 8.36 32.90
N LEU A 671 -37.42 7.83 34.12
CA LEU A 671 -38.46 8.17 35.10
C LEU A 671 -38.62 9.68 35.27
N LEU A 672 -37.50 10.41 35.24
CA LEU A 672 -37.47 11.87 35.32
C LEU A 672 -38.24 12.56 34.18
N GLN A 673 -38.11 12.08 32.94
CA GLN A 673 -38.81 12.67 31.78
C GLN A 673 -40.32 12.41 31.84
N GLN A 674 -40.76 11.27 32.36
CA GLN A 674 -42.18 11.00 32.60
C GLN A 674 -42.71 11.85 33.76
N ASN A 675 -41.96 11.98 34.85
CA ASN A 675 -42.32 12.84 35.99
C ASN A 675 -42.47 14.31 35.61
N HIS A 676 -41.62 14.82 34.70
CA HIS A 676 -41.77 16.19 34.17
C HIS A 676 -43.08 16.40 33.38
N LYS A 677 -43.59 15.37 32.69
CA LYS A 677 -44.89 15.45 31.99
C LYS A 677 -46.07 15.50 32.97
N HIS A 678 -45.93 14.94 34.17
CA HIS A 678 -46.94 14.98 35.22
C HIS A 678 -46.94 16.29 36.03
N GLY A 679 -45.82 17.03 36.04
CA GLY A 679 -45.59 18.17 36.95
C GLY A 679 -46.52 19.39 36.78
N THR A 680 -47.13 19.61 35.61
CA THR A 680 -48.00 20.77 35.36
C THR A 680 -49.50 20.49 35.59
N SER A 681 -49.96 19.26 35.40
CA SER A 681 -51.39 18.91 35.56
C SER A 681 -51.80 18.51 36.98
N VAL A 682 -50.85 18.09 37.83
CA VAL A 682 -51.12 17.72 39.23
C VAL A 682 -51.39 18.97 40.10
N MET A 683 -50.92 20.14 39.68
CA MET A 683 -51.14 21.42 40.38
C MET A 683 -52.59 21.94 40.30
N LEU A 684 -53.43 21.41 39.39
CA LEU A 684 -54.85 21.76 39.28
C LEU A 684 -55.73 21.11 40.36
N ALA A 685 -55.20 20.11 41.09
CA ALA A 685 -55.84 19.57 42.29
C ALA A 685 -55.48 20.42 43.51
N GLN A 686 -55.85 21.70 43.50
CA GLN A 686 -55.86 22.52 44.71
C GLN A 686 -56.99 22.02 45.63
N ARG A 687 -56.73 21.00 46.46
CA ARG A 687 -57.33 20.72 47.78
C ARG A 687 -56.77 19.41 48.35
N HIS A 688 -56.81 19.31 49.67
CA HIS A 688 -56.10 18.41 50.60
C HIS A 688 -56.32 16.89 50.45
N SER A 689 -56.57 16.37 49.24
CA SER A 689 -56.80 14.95 48.98
C SER A 689 -55.88 14.44 47.88
N SER A 690 -55.52 13.17 47.96
CA SER A 690 -54.76 12.41 46.95
C SER A 690 -55.32 12.58 45.53
N VAL A 691 -54.49 12.28 44.52
CA VAL A 691 -54.87 12.27 43.08
C VAL A 691 -56.21 11.54 42.87
N PHE A 692 -57.07 12.07 42.01
CA PHE A 692 -58.44 11.57 41.79
C PHE A 692 -58.51 10.12 41.28
N HIS A 693 -57.45 9.60 40.66
CA HIS A 693 -57.37 8.22 40.18
C HIS A 693 -56.44 7.35 41.03
N ALA A 694 -56.74 6.04 41.14
CA ALA A 694 -55.89 5.06 41.83
C ALA A 694 -54.74 4.50 40.96
N GLY A 695 -54.50 5.08 39.78
CA GLY A 695 -53.47 4.67 38.82
C GLY A 695 -54.02 4.55 37.40
N VAL A 696 -53.16 4.17 36.44
CA VAL A 696 -53.55 3.84 35.05
C VAL A 696 -53.43 2.33 34.85
N ILE A 697 -54.45 1.70 34.28
CA ILE A 697 -54.38 0.30 33.85
C ILE A 697 -53.63 0.28 32.50
N GLY A 698 -52.34 -0.06 32.53
CA GLY A 698 -51.48 -0.10 31.33
C GLY A 698 -51.06 1.29 30.82
N GLU A 699 -50.98 1.46 29.50
CA GLU A 699 -50.46 2.68 28.85
C GLU A 699 -51.55 3.63 28.28
N GLY A 700 -52.82 3.41 28.60
CA GLY A 700 -53.93 4.23 28.10
C GLY A 700 -54.56 3.73 26.79
N PRO A 701 -55.18 4.61 25.97
CA PRO A 701 -55.93 4.20 24.78
C PRO A 701 -55.02 3.49 23.78
N ARG A 702 -55.40 2.27 23.38
CA ARG A 702 -54.62 1.45 22.45
C ARG A 702 -54.43 2.20 21.13
N ARG A 703 -53.18 2.41 20.73
CA ARG A 703 -52.86 2.92 19.38
C ARG A 703 -53.41 1.94 18.34
N SER A 704 -54.06 2.46 17.30
CA SER A 704 -54.52 1.62 16.19
C SER A 704 -53.34 0.92 15.53
N VAL A 705 -53.47 -0.37 15.25
CA VAL A 705 -52.44 -1.14 14.52
C VAL A 705 -52.19 -0.46 13.16
N PRO A 706 -50.95 -0.03 12.85
CA PRO A 706 -50.64 0.60 11.57
C PRO A 706 -50.96 -0.38 10.43
N ARG A 707 -51.74 0.09 9.46
CA ARG A 707 -51.92 -0.64 8.21
C ARG A 707 -50.70 -0.41 7.34
N ASN A 708 -50.37 -1.41 6.54
CA ASN A 708 -49.31 -1.27 5.56
C ASN A 708 -49.73 -0.25 4.48
N ASN A 709 -48.90 0.75 4.25
CA ASN A 709 -49.16 1.86 3.33
C ASN A 709 -48.53 1.67 1.93
N PHE A 710 -47.88 0.55 1.66
CA PHE A 710 -47.32 0.27 0.34
C PHE A 710 -48.41 -0.03 -0.69
N ASP A 711 -48.19 0.42 -1.93
CA ASP A 711 -49.10 0.17 -3.04
C ASP A 711 -49.14 -1.33 -3.42
N ASN A 712 -50.32 -1.82 -3.80
CA ASN A 712 -50.55 -3.23 -4.12
C ASN A 712 -49.71 -3.70 -5.31
N ASP A 713 -49.47 -2.82 -6.29
CA ASP A 713 -48.67 -3.12 -7.47
C ASP A 713 -47.19 -3.34 -7.09
N ILE A 714 -46.65 -2.51 -6.19
CA ILE A 714 -45.27 -2.65 -5.67
C ILE A 714 -45.14 -3.93 -4.86
N ILE A 715 -46.14 -4.27 -4.04
CA ILE A 715 -46.18 -5.51 -3.26
C ILE A 715 -46.18 -6.72 -4.19
N SER A 716 -47.00 -6.70 -5.24
CA SER A 716 -47.07 -7.78 -6.22
C SER A 716 -45.74 -7.97 -6.96
N PHE A 717 -45.08 -6.86 -7.35
CA PHE A 717 -43.78 -6.88 -8.00
C PHE A 717 -42.68 -7.42 -7.08
N ASN A 718 -42.65 -7.00 -5.82
CA ASN A 718 -41.69 -7.54 -4.83
C ASN A 718 -41.90 -9.03 -4.59
N SER A 719 -43.17 -9.45 -4.51
CA SER A 719 -43.52 -10.86 -4.34
C SER A 719 -43.05 -11.69 -5.53
N LEU A 720 -43.21 -11.18 -6.76
CA LEU A 720 -42.67 -11.83 -7.97
C LEU A 720 -41.15 -12.01 -7.88
N LEU A 721 -40.41 -10.95 -7.51
CA LEU A 721 -38.95 -11.01 -7.36
C LEU A 721 -38.50 -12.02 -6.30
N LEU A 722 -39.25 -12.16 -5.20
CA LEU A 722 -39.00 -13.20 -4.20
C LEU A 722 -39.26 -14.60 -4.74
N MET A 723 -40.35 -14.80 -5.49
CA MET A 723 -40.62 -16.09 -6.13
C MET A 723 -39.52 -16.48 -7.11
N ASP A 724 -39.00 -15.53 -7.88
CA ASP A 724 -37.90 -15.77 -8.81
C ASP A 724 -36.60 -16.12 -8.07
N ALA A 725 -36.33 -15.47 -6.94
CA ALA A 725 -35.20 -15.81 -6.07
C ALA A 725 -35.30 -17.22 -5.48
N ILE A 726 -36.48 -17.63 -5.00
CA ILE A 726 -36.72 -18.97 -4.47
C ILE A 726 -36.55 -20.02 -5.58
N LYS A 727 -37.13 -19.79 -6.76
CA LYS A 727 -36.95 -20.69 -7.92
C LYS A 727 -35.48 -20.81 -8.29
N ALA A 728 -34.75 -19.70 -8.31
CA ALA A 728 -33.32 -19.67 -8.61
C ALA A 728 -32.48 -20.51 -7.62
N CYS A 729 -32.87 -20.54 -6.34
CA CYS A 729 -32.23 -21.40 -5.32
C CYS A 729 -32.48 -22.90 -5.58
N CYS A 730 -33.65 -23.24 -6.13
CA CYS A 730 -34.09 -24.61 -6.34
C CYS A 730 -33.63 -25.23 -7.67
N SER A 731 -33.13 -24.44 -8.62
CA SER A 731 -32.60 -24.92 -9.90
C SER A 731 -31.26 -25.65 -9.73
N ASN A 732 -31.15 -26.89 -10.22
CA ASN A 732 -29.89 -27.64 -10.30
C ASN A 732 -29.31 -27.54 -11.73
N GLU A 733 -27.98 -27.42 -11.86
CA GLU A 733 -27.28 -27.39 -13.16
C GLU A 733 -27.16 -28.79 -13.82
N GLU A 734 -27.41 -29.86 -13.06
CA GLU A 734 -27.54 -31.20 -13.63
C GLU A 734 -28.80 -31.26 -14.52
N ILE A 735 -28.54 -31.24 -15.83
CA ILE A 735 -29.40 -31.51 -16.98
C ILE A 735 -30.87 -31.79 -16.59
N ASN A 736 -31.73 -30.79 -16.79
CA ASN A 736 -33.19 -30.93 -16.74
C ASN A 736 -33.80 -31.42 -15.41
N SER A 737 -33.11 -31.24 -14.27
CA SER A 737 -33.73 -31.53 -12.96
C SER A 737 -34.54 -30.32 -12.47
N TYR A 738 -35.86 -30.51 -12.38
CA TYR A 738 -36.84 -29.51 -11.97
C TYR A 738 -36.63 -29.02 -10.52
N PRO A 739 -37.04 -27.78 -10.19
CA PRO A 739 -36.85 -27.23 -8.86
C PRO A 739 -37.60 -28.06 -7.81
N LYS A 740 -36.85 -28.75 -6.95
CA LYS A 740 -37.40 -29.51 -5.81
C LYS A 740 -37.85 -28.55 -4.72
N LEU A 741 -39.11 -28.10 -4.81
CA LEU A 741 -39.74 -27.19 -3.85
C LEU A 741 -40.26 -27.88 -2.58
N ASP A 742 -40.06 -29.18 -2.44
CA ASP A 742 -40.50 -29.97 -1.27
C ASP A 742 -39.95 -29.40 0.05
N ALA A 743 -38.66 -29.02 0.05
CA ALA A 743 -38.03 -28.39 1.20
C ALA A 743 -38.69 -27.05 1.56
N MET A 744 -39.14 -26.27 0.56
CA MET A 744 -39.86 -25.02 0.80
C MET A 744 -41.22 -25.29 1.45
N SER A 745 -41.97 -26.29 0.98
CA SER A 745 -43.28 -26.63 1.54
C SER A 745 -43.17 -27.08 2.99
N LEU A 746 -42.18 -27.91 3.32
CA LEU A 746 -41.94 -28.37 4.70
C LEU A 746 -41.53 -27.20 5.61
N LEU A 747 -40.64 -26.32 5.15
CA LEU A 747 -40.25 -25.12 5.89
C LEU A 747 -41.44 -24.18 6.10
N LEU A 748 -42.32 -24.03 5.11
CA LEU A 748 -43.50 -23.19 5.23
C LEU A 748 -44.47 -23.72 6.29
N VAL A 749 -44.61 -25.05 6.43
CA VAL A 749 -45.35 -25.68 7.55
C VAL A 749 -44.66 -25.42 8.89
N GLU A 750 -43.35 -25.62 8.98
CA GLU A 750 -42.56 -25.34 10.20
C GLU A 750 -42.74 -23.90 10.69
N LEU A 751 -42.67 -22.93 9.76
CA LEU A 751 -42.74 -21.51 10.07
C LEU A 751 -44.15 -21.08 10.49
N VAL A 752 -45.19 -21.56 9.81
CA VAL A 752 -46.57 -21.13 10.07
C VAL A 752 -47.23 -21.90 11.21
N SER A 753 -46.98 -23.21 11.30
CA SER A 753 -47.54 -24.12 12.30
C SER A 753 -46.44 -25.01 12.89
N PRO A 754 -45.65 -24.48 13.85
CA PRO A 754 -44.54 -25.24 14.47
C PRO A 754 -45.03 -26.44 15.29
N ASP A 755 -46.32 -26.49 15.63
CA ASP A 755 -46.93 -27.61 16.34
C ASP A 755 -46.86 -28.89 15.50
N VAL A 756 -46.10 -29.89 15.97
CA VAL A 756 -45.93 -31.19 15.28
C VAL A 756 -47.16 -32.10 15.44
N MET A 757 -48.02 -31.79 16.42
CA MET A 757 -49.21 -32.59 16.71
C MET A 757 -50.19 -32.58 15.52
N TYR A 758 -50.51 -33.77 15.03
CA TYR A 758 -51.43 -34.00 13.91
C TYR A 758 -50.96 -33.42 12.57
N ASN A 759 -49.65 -33.26 12.33
CA ASN A 759 -49.09 -32.85 11.04
C ASN A 759 -49.03 -33.94 9.96
N GLY A 760 -49.69 -35.08 10.22
CA GLY A 760 -49.81 -36.14 9.22
C GLY A 760 -50.48 -35.66 7.93
N LEU A 761 -50.11 -36.29 6.82
CA LEU A 761 -50.76 -36.13 5.52
C LEU A 761 -52.27 -36.50 5.54
N PRO A 762 -52.75 -37.56 6.23
CA PRO A 762 -54.16 -37.90 6.22
C PRO A 762 -54.98 -36.82 6.91
N TRP A 763 -56.09 -36.44 6.26
CA TRP A 763 -57.07 -35.56 6.89
C TRP A 763 -57.83 -36.38 7.93
N PRO A 764 -58.07 -35.86 9.13
CA PRO A 764 -58.83 -36.55 10.16
C PRO A 764 -60.34 -36.41 9.91
N ASP A 765 -61.13 -37.20 10.65
CA ASP A 765 -62.59 -37.03 10.65
C ASP A 765 -62.99 -35.59 11.02
N GLU A 766 -64.11 -35.13 10.48
CA GLU A 766 -64.60 -33.76 10.69
C GLU A 766 -64.73 -33.40 12.17
N GLU A 767 -65.16 -34.33 13.02
CA GLU A 767 -65.33 -34.08 14.46
C GLU A 767 -64.01 -33.66 15.13
N PHE A 768 -62.88 -34.08 14.56
CA PHE A 768 -61.54 -33.77 15.05
C PHE A 768 -61.17 -32.29 14.90
N ILE A 769 -61.84 -31.54 14.00
CA ILE A 769 -61.65 -30.08 13.87
C ILE A 769 -61.86 -29.37 15.20
N LYS A 770 -62.74 -29.89 16.06
CA LYS A 770 -63.02 -29.33 17.40
C LYS A 770 -61.82 -29.38 18.34
N VAL A 771 -60.85 -30.26 18.09
CA VAL A 771 -59.63 -30.41 18.91
C VAL A 771 -58.52 -29.46 18.43
N THR A 772 -58.47 -29.12 17.14
CA THR A 772 -57.40 -28.30 16.54
C THR A 772 -57.77 -26.84 16.30
N VAL A 773 -58.92 -26.39 16.82
CA VAL A 773 -59.49 -25.05 16.58
C VAL A 773 -58.47 -23.91 16.78
N GLU A 774 -57.71 -23.92 17.87
CA GLU A 774 -56.75 -22.84 18.16
C GLU A 774 -55.64 -22.76 17.11
N ARG A 775 -55.06 -23.92 16.74
CA ARG A 775 -54.04 -24.01 15.68
C ARG A 775 -54.60 -23.54 14.35
N ASP A 776 -55.82 -23.97 14.00
CA ASP A 776 -56.44 -23.64 12.73
C ASP A 776 -56.79 -22.13 12.65
N LEU A 777 -57.23 -21.53 13.77
CA LEU A 777 -57.41 -20.07 13.91
C LEU A 777 -56.09 -19.31 13.83
N GLN A 778 -55.02 -19.83 14.42
CA GLN A 778 -53.69 -19.24 14.34
C GLN A 778 -53.18 -19.24 12.89
N ILE A 779 -53.29 -20.38 12.18
CA ILE A 779 -52.95 -20.47 10.74
C ILE A 779 -53.76 -19.44 9.95
N ARG A 780 -55.08 -19.35 10.17
CA ARG A 780 -55.89 -18.34 9.48
C ARG A 780 -55.43 -16.92 9.79
N ARG A 781 -55.11 -16.62 11.04
CA ARG A 781 -54.61 -15.29 11.45
C ARG A 781 -53.30 -14.95 10.75
N THR A 782 -52.35 -15.89 10.65
CA THR A 782 -51.09 -15.66 9.95
C THR A 782 -51.30 -15.41 8.46
N PHE A 783 -52.20 -16.14 7.79
CA PHE A 783 -52.57 -15.90 6.38
C PHE A 783 -53.25 -14.54 6.16
N LYS A 784 -54.00 -14.05 7.15
CA LYS A 784 -54.62 -12.72 7.11
C LYS A 784 -53.62 -11.58 7.37
N ASP A 785 -52.66 -11.80 8.25
CA ASP A 785 -51.64 -10.81 8.59
C ASP A 785 -50.51 -10.76 7.55
N ILE A 786 -50.27 -11.86 6.81
CA ILE A 786 -49.21 -12.01 5.80
C ILE A 786 -49.79 -12.55 4.48
N PRO A 787 -50.23 -11.67 3.54
CA PRO A 787 -50.79 -12.07 2.25
C PRO A 787 -49.83 -12.87 1.35
N LEU A 788 -48.51 -12.69 1.52
CA LEU A 788 -47.45 -13.39 0.78
C LEU A 788 -47.59 -14.93 0.86
N LEU A 789 -48.15 -15.47 1.96
CA LEU A 789 -48.37 -16.90 2.14
C LEU A 789 -49.26 -17.50 1.04
N TRP A 790 -50.25 -16.75 0.53
CA TRP A 790 -51.08 -17.21 -0.59
C TRP A 790 -50.27 -17.32 -1.88
N SER A 791 -49.37 -16.38 -2.14
CA SER A 791 -48.48 -16.43 -3.31
C SER A 791 -47.44 -17.56 -3.20
N LEU A 792 -46.96 -17.86 -1.99
CA LEU A 792 -46.07 -19.00 -1.72
C LEU A 792 -46.80 -20.33 -1.92
N LEU A 793 -48.03 -20.46 -1.42
CA LEU A 793 -48.87 -21.64 -1.70
C LEU A 793 -49.15 -21.79 -3.19
N GLU A 794 -49.41 -20.69 -3.91
CA GLU A 794 -49.58 -20.73 -5.36
C GLU A 794 -48.34 -21.26 -6.07
N LEU A 795 -47.14 -20.85 -5.62
CA LEU A 795 -45.88 -21.41 -6.12
C LEU A 795 -45.78 -22.91 -5.87
N THR A 796 -46.08 -23.39 -4.65
CA THR A 796 -46.09 -24.85 -4.35
C THR A 796 -47.14 -25.61 -5.16
N ALA A 797 -48.30 -25.00 -5.44
CA ALA A 797 -49.38 -25.60 -6.20
C ALA A 797 -49.02 -25.78 -7.68
N ARG A 798 -48.26 -24.85 -8.25
CA ARG A 798 -47.75 -24.95 -9.64
C ARG A 798 -46.69 -26.05 -9.80
N HIS A 799 -45.92 -26.33 -8.75
CA HIS A 799 -44.84 -27.32 -8.75
C HIS A 799 -45.25 -28.58 -7.97
N ARG A 800 -45.97 -29.47 -8.65
CA ARG A 800 -46.45 -30.74 -8.07
C ARG A 800 -45.28 -31.72 -7.88
N PRO A 801 -45.21 -32.48 -6.77
CA PRO A 801 -46.22 -32.66 -5.71
C PRO A 801 -46.08 -31.73 -4.48
N ALA A 802 -45.32 -30.63 -4.56
CA ALA A 802 -44.89 -29.87 -3.37
C ALA A 802 -46.03 -29.41 -2.43
N LEU A 803 -47.22 -29.11 -2.97
CA LEU A 803 -48.39 -28.71 -2.18
C LEU A 803 -48.89 -29.81 -1.22
N ALA A 804 -48.64 -31.09 -1.52
CA ALA A 804 -49.03 -32.21 -0.64
C ALA A 804 -48.37 -32.11 0.75
N TYR A 805 -47.12 -31.66 0.80
CA TYR A 805 -46.40 -31.48 2.06
C TYR A 805 -46.96 -30.35 2.93
N SER A 806 -47.68 -29.39 2.35
CA SER A 806 -48.36 -28.29 3.07
C SER A 806 -49.84 -28.56 3.36
N SER A 807 -50.27 -29.83 3.30
CA SER A 807 -51.63 -30.30 3.60
C SER A 807 -52.18 -29.78 4.94
N VAL A 808 -51.34 -29.68 5.97
CA VAL A 808 -51.72 -29.16 7.31
C VAL A 808 -52.31 -27.74 7.24
N LEU A 809 -51.72 -26.88 6.41
CA LEU A 809 -52.16 -25.49 6.25
C LEU A 809 -53.46 -25.41 5.46
N LEU A 810 -53.58 -26.22 4.40
CA LEU A 810 -54.82 -26.32 3.62
C LEU A 810 -55.98 -26.80 4.51
N ARG A 811 -55.72 -27.79 5.37
CA ARG A 811 -56.68 -28.32 6.33
C ARG A 811 -57.09 -27.27 7.37
N GLY A 812 -56.14 -26.54 7.96
CA GLY A 812 -56.44 -25.47 8.92
C GLY A 812 -57.28 -24.35 8.31
N ILE A 813 -57.00 -23.96 7.06
CA ILE A 813 -57.81 -22.98 6.33
C ILE A 813 -59.20 -23.57 6.01
N ALA A 814 -59.29 -24.82 5.55
CA ALA A 814 -60.56 -25.49 5.27
C ALA A 814 -61.46 -25.55 6.51
N ALA A 815 -60.91 -25.93 7.66
CA ALA A 815 -61.59 -25.98 8.95
C ALA A 815 -62.14 -24.60 9.36
N THR A 816 -61.35 -23.55 9.20
CA THR A 816 -61.80 -22.19 9.54
C THR A 816 -62.81 -21.61 8.55
N VAL A 817 -62.75 -22.00 7.26
CA VAL A 817 -63.77 -21.67 6.25
C VAL A 817 -65.08 -22.40 6.55
N MET A 818 -65.04 -23.65 7.00
CA MET A 818 -66.24 -24.39 7.45
C MET A 818 -66.89 -23.73 8.66
N ALA A 819 -66.07 -23.23 9.61
CA ALA A 819 -66.56 -22.59 10.82
C ALA A 819 -67.09 -21.16 10.61
N ASN A 820 -66.52 -20.38 9.69
CA ASN A 820 -66.83 -18.95 9.49
C ASN A 820 -67.46 -18.61 8.13
N TRP A 821 -67.63 -19.58 7.24
CA TRP A 821 -68.25 -19.44 5.91
C TRP A 821 -67.63 -18.35 5.01
N ASN A 822 -66.31 -18.12 5.14
CA ASN A 822 -65.65 -17.05 4.40
C ASN A 822 -65.42 -17.41 2.92
N THR A 823 -66.13 -16.73 2.02
CA THR A 823 -66.06 -16.98 0.57
C THR A 823 -64.70 -16.63 -0.03
N ASN A 824 -64.05 -15.56 0.43
CA ASN A 824 -62.78 -15.12 -0.16
C ASN A 824 -61.62 -16.09 0.15
N GLU A 825 -61.52 -16.55 1.40
CA GLU A 825 -60.52 -17.55 1.79
C GLU A 825 -60.84 -18.93 1.18
N GLY A 826 -62.12 -19.30 1.12
CA GLY A 826 -62.57 -20.55 0.50
C GLY A 826 -62.28 -20.62 -1.00
N THR A 827 -62.51 -19.54 -1.74
CA THR A 827 -62.22 -19.49 -3.19
C THR A 827 -60.72 -19.55 -3.48
N LEU A 828 -59.90 -18.86 -2.70
CA LEU A 828 -58.44 -18.95 -2.80
C LEU A 828 -57.94 -20.36 -2.45
N LEU A 829 -58.45 -20.98 -1.39
CA LEU A 829 -58.10 -22.34 -0.98
C LEU A 829 -58.40 -23.35 -2.11
N VAL A 830 -59.64 -23.35 -2.62
CA VAL A 830 -60.04 -24.23 -3.71
C VAL A 830 -59.21 -23.97 -4.96
N LYS A 831 -58.91 -22.70 -5.28
CA LYS A 831 -58.00 -22.37 -6.39
C LYS A 831 -56.64 -23.05 -6.23
N MET A 832 -56.04 -22.99 -5.04
CA MET A 832 -54.73 -23.62 -4.80
C MET A 832 -54.81 -25.14 -4.88
N MET A 833 -55.83 -25.75 -4.26
CA MET A 833 -56.03 -27.21 -4.31
C MET A 833 -56.31 -27.71 -5.74
N ALA A 834 -57.03 -26.93 -6.55
CA ALA A 834 -57.27 -27.22 -7.96
C ALA A 834 -55.97 -27.11 -8.79
N LEU A 835 -55.18 -26.04 -8.60
CA LEU A 835 -53.88 -25.87 -9.26
C LEU A 835 -52.93 -27.02 -8.95
N GLY A 836 -52.90 -27.47 -7.69
CA GLY A 836 -52.10 -28.59 -7.22
C GLY A 836 -52.63 -29.99 -7.58
N GLN A 837 -53.73 -30.11 -8.34
CA GLN A 837 -54.38 -31.40 -8.67
C GLN A 837 -54.77 -32.24 -7.44
N LEU A 838 -55.07 -31.57 -6.32
CA LEU A 838 -55.65 -32.24 -5.16
C LEU A 838 -57.15 -32.46 -5.35
N LEU A 839 -57.83 -31.54 -6.05
CA LEU A 839 -59.25 -31.64 -6.37
C LEU A 839 -59.46 -31.94 -7.87
N PRO A 840 -60.16 -33.03 -8.23
CA PRO A 840 -60.50 -33.35 -9.62
C PRO A 840 -61.67 -32.49 -10.14
N PRO A 841 -61.87 -32.38 -11.46
CA PRO A 841 -63.14 -31.88 -12.00
C PRO A 841 -64.29 -32.85 -11.65
N PRO A 842 -65.48 -32.38 -11.20
CA PRO A 842 -65.98 -30.99 -11.17
C PRO A 842 -65.66 -30.18 -9.90
N LEU A 843 -65.00 -30.77 -8.89
CA LEU A 843 -64.69 -30.13 -7.60
C LEU A 843 -63.70 -28.96 -7.72
N ASN A 844 -62.82 -28.99 -8.73
CA ASN A 844 -61.89 -27.89 -9.04
C ASN A 844 -62.59 -26.55 -9.36
N CYS A 845 -63.84 -26.59 -9.84
CA CYS A 845 -64.63 -25.42 -10.19
C CYS A 845 -65.42 -24.85 -9.01
N LEU A 846 -65.32 -25.44 -7.82
CA LEU A 846 -65.96 -24.91 -6.61
C LEU A 846 -65.57 -23.46 -6.32
N ARG A 847 -64.41 -22.99 -6.81
CA ARG A 847 -64.00 -21.58 -6.73
C ARG A 847 -65.05 -20.64 -7.33
N ASP A 848 -65.66 -21.03 -8.43
CA ASP A 848 -66.61 -20.16 -9.15
C ASP A 848 -68.04 -20.31 -8.57
N VAL A 849 -68.28 -21.39 -7.80
CA VAL A 849 -69.57 -21.70 -7.15
C VAL A 849 -69.67 -21.05 -5.76
N LEU A 850 -68.62 -21.10 -4.95
CA LEU A 850 -68.62 -20.64 -3.54
C LEU A 850 -69.17 -19.22 -3.32
N PRO A 851 -68.88 -18.20 -4.17
CA PRO A 851 -69.42 -16.85 -3.98
C PRO A 851 -70.94 -16.74 -4.13
N ILE A 852 -71.56 -17.70 -4.80
CA ILE A 852 -72.99 -17.69 -5.15
C ILE A 852 -73.83 -18.37 -4.04
N LEU A 853 -73.21 -19.22 -3.23
CA LEU A 853 -73.87 -20.06 -2.24
C LEU A 853 -74.21 -19.32 -0.93
N THR A 854 -75.23 -19.82 -0.24
CA THR A 854 -75.56 -19.38 1.13
C THR A 854 -74.59 -19.99 2.16
N PRO A 855 -74.42 -19.38 3.35
CA PRO A 855 -73.47 -19.87 4.37
C PRO A 855 -73.66 -21.34 4.75
N SER A 856 -74.90 -21.81 4.89
CA SER A 856 -75.21 -23.21 5.19
C SER A 856 -74.79 -24.13 4.04
N GLN A 857 -75.05 -23.73 2.79
CA GLN A 857 -74.61 -24.47 1.60
C GLN A 857 -73.09 -24.50 1.48
N ILE A 858 -72.40 -23.40 1.81
CA ILE A 858 -70.92 -23.35 1.84
C ILE A 858 -70.38 -24.38 2.82
N ASN A 859 -70.95 -24.49 4.02
CA ASN A 859 -70.55 -25.49 5.00
C ASN A 859 -70.72 -26.91 4.45
N THR A 860 -71.90 -27.22 3.91
CA THR A 860 -72.21 -28.54 3.35
C THR A 860 -71.26 -28.90 2.20
N VAL A 861 -70.97 -27.96 1.29
CA VAL A 861 -70.03 -28.19 0.18
C VAL A 861 -68.60 -28.38 0.69
N MET A 862 -68.14 -27.55 1.62
CA MET A 862 -66.78 -27.70 2.17
C MET A 862 -66.62 -28.99 2.98
N LYS A 863 -67.66 -29.43 3.68
CA LYS A 863 -67.70 -30.68 4.43
C LYS A 863 -67.74 -31.91 3.53
N GLU A 864 -68.79 -32.04 2.70
CA GLU A 864 -69.03 -33.26 1.92
C GLU A 864 -68.17 -33.30 0.66
N CYS A 865 -67.98 -32.18 -0.04
CA CYS A 865 -67.30 -32.19 -1.34
C CYS A 865 -65.78 -31.98 -1.23
N VAL A 866 -65.29 -31.29 -0.19
CA VAL A 866 -63.85 -30.98 -0.03
C VAL A 866 -63.24 -31.80 1.11
N TRP A 867 -63.74 -31.70 2.34
CA TRP A 867 -63.15 -32.36 3.50
C TRP A 867 -63.26 -33.89 3.41
N ALA A 868 -64.46 -34.42 3.17
CA ALA A 868 -64.67 -35.87 3.03
C ALA A 868 -63.92 -36.46 1.83
N TYR A 869 -63.84 -35.73 0.72
CA TYR A 869 -63.03 -36.14 -0.43
C TYR A 869 -61.54 -36.24 -0.07
N MET A 870 -60.97 -35.25 0.62
CA MET A 870 -59.56 -35.23 1.02
C MET A 870 -59.23 -36.23 2.15
N HIS A 871 -60.23 -36.58 2.97
CA HIS A 871 -60.13 -37.65 3.97
C HIS A 871 -59.97 -39.01 3.30
N GLU A 872 -60.81 -39.34 2.30
CA GLU A 872 -60.71 -40.60 1.55
C GLU A 872 -59.54 -40.60 0.55
N ASN A 873 -59.21 -39.45 -0.03
CA ASN A 873 -58.13 -39.27 -1.01
C ASN A 873 -56.98 -38.46 -0.41
N VAL A 874 -56.18 -39.13 0.44
CA VAL A 874 -55.05 -38.52 1.12
C VAL A 874 -54.09 -37.86 0.11
N PRO A 875 -53.70 -36.58 0.30
CA PRO A 875 -52.76 -35.90 -0.57
C PRO A 875 -51.34 -36.43 -0.36
N SER A 876 -51.05 -37.61 -0.90
CA SER A 876 -49.73 -38.25 -0.81
C SER A 876 -48.87 -37.90 -2.03
N PRO A 877 -47.59 -37.53 -1.83
CA PRO A 877 -46.64 -37.32 -2.94
C PRO A 877 -46.48 -38.53 -3.85
N ALA A 878 -46.72 -39.75 -3.34
CA ALA A 878 -46.62 -40.99 -4.10
C ALA A 878 -47.68 -41.13 -5.22
N LEU A 879 -48.74 -40.33 -5.18
CA LEU A 879 -49.82 -40.34 -6.18
C LEU A 879 -49.47 -39.57 -7.47
N PHE A 880 -48.29 -38.94 -7.51
CA PHE A 880 -47.84 -38.15 -8.65
C PHE A 880 -46.77 -38.92 -9.42
N THR A 881 -47.00 -39.14 -10.71
CA THR A 881 -46.09 -39.82 -11.62
C THR A 881 -45.36 -38.80 -12.50
N LEU A 882 -44.06 -39.01 -12.72
CA LEU A 882 -43.25 -38.17 -13.60
C LEU A 882 -43.04 -38.90 -14.92
N ILE A 883 -43.63 -38.38 -15.99
CA ILE A 883 -43.48 -38.93 -17.35
C ILE A 883 -42.10 -38.50 -17.89
N GLU A 884 -41.40 -39.40 -18.57
CA GLU A 884 -40.11 -39.08 -19.22
C GLU A 884 -40.26 -37.87 -20.16
N GLY A 885 -39.49 -36.81 -19.90
CA GLY A 885 -39.52 -35.55 -20.64
C GLY A 885 -40.53 -34.51 -20.15
N ALA A 886 -41.42 -34.83 -19.20
CA ALA A 886 -42.35 -33.87 -18.60
C ALA A 886 -41.74 -33.13 -17.41
N SER A 887 -42.13 -31.86 -17.25
CA SER A 887 -41.58 -30.95 -16.23
C SER A 887 -42.31 -30.85 -14.91
N ILE A 888 -43.47 -31.48 -14.87
CA ILE A 888 -44.39 -31.40 -13.75
C ILE A 888 -44.87 -32.83 -13.53
N ALA A 889 -44.96 -33.24 -12.27
CA ALA A 889 -45.56 -34.51 -11.93
C ALA A 889 -47.09 -34.41 -12.08
N TRP A 890 -47.72 -35.42 -12.67
CA TRP A 890 -49.15 -35.44 -12.93
C TRP A 890 -49.80 -36.53 -12.10
N ARG A 891 -51.06 -36.31 -11.71
CA ARG A 891 -51.91 -37.34 -11.12
C ARG A 891 -52.73 -37.98 -12.23
N ASP A 892 -52.82 -39.31 -12.22
CA ASP A 892 -53.64 -40.03 -13.20
C ASP A 892 -55.11 -39.63 -13.08
N THR A 893 -55.73 -39.28 -14.20
CA THR A 893 -57.11 -38.78 -14.25
C THR A 893 -58.14 -39.86 -13.96
N ASP A 894 -57.79 -41.12 -14.21
CA ASP A 894 -58.70 -42.26 -14.07
C ASP A 894 -58.83 -42.73 -12.62
N THR A 895 -57.77 -42.60 -11.82
CA THR A 895 -57.77 -42.90 -10.38
C THR A 895 -58.27 -41.74 -9.53
N SER A 896 -58.42 -40.54 -10.11
CA SER A 896 -58.84 -39.33 -9.41
C SER A 896 -60.30 -38.92 -9.64
N LEU A 897 -61.07 -39.69 -10.43
CA LEU A 897 -62.50 -39.46 -10.62
C LEU A 897 -63.24 -39.51 -9.27
N PRO A 898 -63.97 -38.44 -8.88
CA PRO A 898 -64.67 -38.43 -7.60
C PRO A 898 -65.87 -39.39 -7.64
N ASN A 899 -66.06 -40.15 -6.56
CA ASN A 899 -67.26 -40.96 -6.36
C ASN A 899 -68.53 -40.10 -6.43
N SER A 900 -69.63 -40.68 -6.92
CA SER A 900 -70.92 -39.97 -7.08
C SER A 900 -71.42 -39.31 -5.80
N ARG A 901 -71.10 -39.89 -4.64
CA ARG A 901 -71.40 -39.31 -3.32
C ARG A 901 -70.98 -37.84 -3.18
N PHE A 902 -69.79 -37.49 -3.68
CA PHE A 902 -69.25 -36.14 -3.53
C PHE A 902 -69.80 -35.16 -4.55
N THR A 903 -70.17 -35.66 -5.73
CA THR A 903 -70.69 -34.85 -6.84
C THR A 903 -72.20 -34.66 -6.75
N ASP A 904 -72.95 -35.61 -6.17
CA ASP A 904 -74.40 -35.56 -6.00
C ASP A 904 -74.82 -34.44 -5.03
N THR A 905 -74.09 -34.26 -3.92
CA THR A 905 -74.34 -33.14 -2.99
C THR A 905 -74.15 -31.80 -3.69
N LEU A 906 -73.07 -31.67 -4.48
CA LEU A 906 -72.82 -30.47 -5.28
C LEU A 906 -73.93 -30.25 -6.33
N ARG A 907 -74.36 -31.32 -6.99
CA ARG A 907 -75.43 -31.30 -8.00
C ARG A 907 -76.75 -30.82 -7.41
N LEU A 908 -77.16 -31.34 -6.26
CA LEU A 908 -78.39 -30.94 -5.57
C LEU A 908 -78.36 -29.47 -5.16
N ILE A 909 -77.22 -28.98 -4.67
CA ILE A 909 -77.05 -27.58 -4.27
C ILE A 909 -77.08 -26.64 -5.49
N LEU A 910 -76.49 -27.04 -6.62
CA LEU A 910 -76.54 -26.28 -7.87
C LEU A 910 -77.95 -26.28 -8.50
N LEU A 911 -78.71 -27.36 -8.36
CA LEU A 911 -80.12 -27.41 -8.77
C LEU A 911 -81.00 -26.49 -7.91
N ALA A 912 -80.71 -26.39 -6.61
CA ALA A 912 -81.42 -25.48 -5.71
C ALA A 912 -81.17 -24.00 -6.03
N ASN A 913 -80.03 -23.67 -6.65
CA ASN A 913 -79.63 -22.32 -7.06
C ASN A 913 -79.56 -22.15 -8.59
N ILE A 914 -80.38 -22.90 -9.33
CA ILE A 914 -80.30 -22.99 -10.80
C ILE A 914 -80.51 -21.65 -11.51
N ASP A 915 -81.24 -20.73 -10.85
CA ASP A 915 -81.46 -19.35 -11.27
C ASP A 915 -80.14 -18.59 -11.50
N LYS A 916 -79.11 -18.89 -10.72
CA LYS A 916 -77.78 -18.26 -10.81
C LYS A 916 -76.72 -19.19 -11.39
N THR A 917 -76.82 -20.50 -11.18
CA THR A 917 -75.78 -21.47 -11.54
C THR A 917 -76.09 -22.28 -12.80
N GLY A 918 -77.20 -22.02 -13.51
CA GLY A 918 -77.61 -22.78 -14.70
C GLY A 918 -76.55 -22.92 -15.79
N ALA A 919 -75.82 -21.83 -16.09
CA ALA A 919 -74.73 -21.88 -17.07
C ALA A 919 -73.54 -22.75 -16.61
N LEU A 920 -73.20 -22.69 -15.31
CA LEU A 920 -72.12 -23.48 -14.70
C LEU A 920 -72.52 -24.96 -14.57
N TYR A 921 -73.78 -25.25 -14.29
CA TYR A 921 -74.28 -26.62 -14.16
C TYR A 921 -74.07 -27.41 -15.46
N CYS A 922 -74.36 -26.80 -16.61
CA CYS A 922 -74.14 -27.40 -17.92
C CYS A 922 -72.66 -27.67 -18.22
N THR A 923 -71.74 -26.81 -17.79
CA THR A 923 -70.30 -27.00 -18.06
C THR A 923 -69.67 -28.06 -17.15
N LEU A 924 -70.16 -28.20 -15.91
CA LEU A 924 -69.60 -29.11 -14.92
C LEU A 924 -70.01 -30.58 -15.13
N PHE A 925 -71.25 -30.83 -15.53
CA PHE A 925 -71.82 -32.19 -15.62
C PHE A 925 -72.10 -32.67 -17.06
N TYR A 926 -71.52 -32.02 -18.07
CA TYR A 926 -71.77 -32.34 -19.49
C TYR A 926 -71.38 -33.78 -19.90
N LYS A 927 -70.37 -34.37 -19.24
CA LYS A 927 -69.75 -35.65 -19.66
C LYS A 927 -70.43 -36.93 -19.14
N GLU A 928 -71.30 -36.86 -18.15
CA GLU A 928 -71.97 -38.06 -17.61
C GLU A 928 -72.98 -38.66 -18.59
N LYS A 929 -73.63 -37.84 -19.43
CA LYS A 929 -74.63 -38.31 -20.42
C LYS A 929 -74.09 -39.25 -21.50
N LYS A 930 -72.77 -39.39 -21.68
CA LYS A 930 -72.20 -40.33 -22.67
C LYS A 930 -72.01 -41.75 -22.15
N LYS A 931 -72.05 -41.99 -20.82
CA LYS A 931 -71.89 -43.33 -20.24
C LYS A 931 -73.22 -44.04 -19.94
N ASP A 932 -74.31 -43.29 -19.80
CA ASP A 932 -75.65 -43.87 -19.53
C ASP A 932 -76.40 -44.29 -20.81
N ALA A 933 -75.76 -44.19 -21.98
CA ALA A 933 -76.34 -44.53 -23.29
C ALA A 933 -75.50 -45.58 -24.07
N THR A 934 -74.82 -46.48 -23.36
CA THR A 934 -74.22 -47.71 -23.91
C THR A 934 -74.64 -48.92 -23.11
#